data_AF-A0A0F7ZTA0-F1
#
_entry.id   AF-A0A0F7ZTA0-F1
#
_cell.length_a   1.000
_cell.length_b   1.000
_cell.length_c   1.000
_cell.angle_alpha   90.00
_cell.angle_beta   90.00
_cell.angle_gamma   90.00
#
_symmetry.space_group_name_H-M   'P 1'
#
loop_
_entity.id
_entity.type
_entity.pdbx_description
1 polymer ?
#
loop_
_entity_poly.entity_id
_entity_poly.type
_entity_poly.pdbx_seq_one_letter_code
_entity_poly.pdbx_strand_id
1 'polypeptide(L)'
;MASWRQGELGKRPVRIANCSGYCGEPAVEMYKQATLGDVDFITGDYLAEVNIAKNAQDFAAGAHSGYEGTAFEGLAMTLDVINSKRIKVAINGGALNPQGLAEMIASLVKKNGHDLTVAYVTGDDLRPQVGTHMPTTRAGLLPHLDTVSSGVTPVKEALQFLAPDGVASSAPAPAAEIVSANAYLGARGILTALQQGADIVITGRVADASPVIAAAWYWWSWTASDYDQLASALIAGHLIECSAYVTGGNFAGFTDAKHGGLDKFVEPGFPIAEISADGSCVVTKHPGTGGLVDEDTVRSQFLYELQGNVYLNSDVKAVLDGVSVERVAEDRVRVSGIKGLPPPPTTKLAIFYKGGFECQVLINAAGYDWKEKCTLFERQVRQQLGEDMLRRFDFFEFQRIGVPAENPQSQNSSTMYIRIVAQAQEAEVLNAIAIALGNISLRHFHGLHSSQDFRTAVPKPYIAYYPAVWDQSAIRETAHIINPQGQPTSSHPAGHPPAYEPLVQRESYDSTAPAAFTGPTRKVRLGDVALARSGDKGSNLNVGVFVRTARQWEWLRAWLSRERMWQLLADDADPSYTVERVEFRHIFAVHFVVYGILGRGVSSSTKLDTFGKAFADYLRDKIVEVPVEILDDAAVAV
;
A
#
# COMPACT_ATOMS: atom_id res chain seq x y z
N MET A 1 -18.39 -1.59 38.85
CA MET A 1 -17.41 -1.42 37.75
C MET A 1 -17.06 -2.82 37.27
N ALA A 2 -17.35 -3.15 36.01
CA ALA A 2 -17.18 -4.50 35.50
C ALA A 2 -15.68 -4.85 35.41
N SER A 3 -15.30 -5.98 35.99
CA SER A 3 -13.97 -6.60 36.03
C SER A 3 -13.58 -7.28 34.70
N TRP A 4 -14.27 -6.95 33.61
CA TRP A 4 -14.08 -7.64 32.33
C TRP A 4 -12.64 -7.42 31.85
N ARG A 5 -11.91 -8.54 31.65
CA ARG A 5 -10.47 -8.67 31.29
C ARG A 5 -9.45 -8.44 32.39
N GLN A 6 -9.86 -8.09 33.61
CA GLN A 6 -8.93 -8.00 34.72
C GLN A 6 -8.34 -9.39 35.02
N GLY A 7 -7.08 -9.59 34.68
CA GLY A 7 -6.38 -10.86 34.83
C GLY A 7 -6.43 -11.79 33.61
N GLU A 8 -6.86 -11.35 32.42
CA GLU A 8 -6.74 -12.14 31.17
C GLU A 8 -5.44 -11.87 30.41
N LEU A 9 -4.75 -10.77 30.72
CA LEU A 9 -3.48 -10.38 30.13
C LEU A 9 -2.50 -11.57 30.13
N GLY A 10 -2.01 -11.94 28.95
CA GLY A 10 -1.05 -13.03 28.79
C GLY A 10 -1.57 -14.44 29.11
N LYS A 11 -2.89 -14.69 29.14
CA LYS A 11 -3.45 -16.04 29.42
C LYS A 11 -3.97 -16.80 28.21
N ARG A 12 -4.36 -16.08 27.16
CA ARG A 12 -4.92 -16.63 25.91
C ARG A 12 -4.45 -15.80 24.72
N PRO A 13 -4.59 -16.29 23.48
CA PRO A 13 -4.36 -15.46 22.30
C PRO A 13 -5.09 -14.11 22.39
N VAL A 14 -4.36 -13.04 22.09
CA VAL A 14 -4.92 -11.69 22.01
C VAL A 14 -5.72 -11.57 20.73
N ARG A 15 -6.95 -11.04 20.81
CA ARG A 15 -7.84 -10.83 19.67
C ARG A 15 -7.75 -9.38 19.23
N ILE A 16 -7.12 -9.12 18.10
CA ILE A 16 -6.89 -7.78 17.58
C ILE A 16 -7.71 -7.62 16.30
N ALA A 17 -8.66 -6.69 16.31
CA ALA A 17 -9.53 -6.42 15.19
C ALA A 17 -9.11 -5.15 14.48
N ASN A 18 -9.02 -5.18 13.15
CA ASN A 18 -8.72 -3.97 12.39
C ASN A 18 -10.02 -3.30 11.92
N CYS A 19 -10.13 -1.98 12.08
CA CYS A 19 -11.33 -1.22 11.73
C CYS A 19 -11.16 -0.30 10.52
N SER A 20 -9.94 -0.14 10.02
CA SER A 20 -9.64 0.73 8.87
C SER A 20 -8.34 0.30 8.19
N GLY A 21 -8.33 0.32 6.86
CA GLY A 21 -7.13 0.19 6.01
C GLY A 21 -7.00 1.34 5.01
N TYR A 22 -7.92 2.32 5.07
CA TYR A 22 -7.93 3.51 4.24
C TYR A 22 -8.82 4.60 4.88
N CYS A 23 -8.41 5.87 4.79
CA CYS A 23 -9.15 6.97 5.42
C CYS A 23 -10.61 7.12 4.98
N GLY A 24 -10.99 6.61 3.81
CA GLY A 24 -12.37 6.65 3.32
C GLY A 24 -13.25 5.48 3.77
N GLU A 25 -12.73 4.54 4.58
CA GLU A 25 -13.56 3.46 5.08
C GLU A 25 -14.63 3.96 6.07
N PRO A 26 -15.84 3.35 6.07
CA PRO A 26 -16.92 3.82 6.91
C PRO A 26 -16.58 3.74 8.41
N ALA A 27 -16.78 4.84 9.13
CA ALA A 27 -16.56 4.93 10.57
C ALA A 27 -17.29 3.84 11.39
N VAL A 28 -18.43 3.32 10.86
CA VAL A 28 -19.23 2.27 11.49
C VAL A 28 -18.49 0.94 11.63
N GLU A 29 -17.43 0.68 10.85
CA GLU A 29 -16.68 -0.57 10.95
C GLU A 29 -15.97 -0.72 12.29
N MET A 30 -15.52 0.39 12.91
CA MET A 30 -15.01 0.35 14.29
C MET A 30 -16.09 -0.09 15.28
N TYR A 31 -17.31 0.42 15.12
CA TYR A 31 -18.44 0.05 15.96
C TYR A 31 -18.83 -1.41 15.77
N LYS A 32 -18.87 -1.90 14.51
CA LYS A 32 -19.11 -3.31 14.19
C LYS A 32 -18.06 -4.21 14.86
N GLN A 33 -16.77 -3.90 14.74
CA GLN A 33 -15.69 -4.67 15.38
C GLN A 33 -15.82 -4.73 16.91
N ALA A 34 -16.28 -3.64 17.54
CA ALA A 34 -16.49 -3.61 18.99
C ALA A 34 -17.73 -4.39 19.46
N THR A 35 -18.75 -4.55 18.60
CA THR A 35 -20.08 -5.03 18.99
C THR A 35 -20.40 -6.45 18.52
N LEU A 36 -19.90 -6.89 17.37
CA LEU A 36 -20.21 -8.19 16.76
C LEU A 36 -19.55 -9.38 17.49
N GLY A 37 -18.64 -9.12 18.41
CA GLY A 37 -18.02 -10.14 19.26
C GLY A 37 -17.05 -9.52 20.25
N ASP A 38 -16.24 -10.36 20.88
CA ASP A 38 -15.22 -9.91 21.82
C ASP A 38 -13.87 -9.73 21.13
N VAL A 39 -13.28 -8.55 21.29
CA VAL A 39 -11.96 -8.17 20.75
C VAL A 39 -11.17 -7.40 21.81
N ASP A 40 -9.92 -7.76 22.04
CA ASP A 40 -9.08 -7.14 23.08
C ASP A 40 -8.62 -5.75 22.66
N PHE A 41 -8.25 -5.65 21.39
CA PHE A 41 -7.79 -4.43 20.76
C PHE A 41 -8.56 -4.15 19.47
N ILE A 42 -8.75 -2.87 19.21
CA ILE A 42 -9.09 -2.37 17.88
C ILE A 42 -7.92 -1.56 17.36
N THR A 43 -7.46 -1.89 16.16
CA THR A 43 -6.45 -1.14 15.41
C THR A 43 -7.07 -0.52 14.17
N GLY A 44 -6.39 0.44 13.57
CA GLY A 44 -6.84 1.03 12.31
C GLY A 44 -5.73 1.82 11.64
N ASP A 45 -5.55 1.54 10.36
CA ASP A 45 -4.70 2.28 9.43
C ASP A 45 -5.56 3.21 8.56
N TYR A 46 -5.26 4.50 8.64
CA TYR A 46 -5.92 5.57 7.91
C TYR A 46 -4.93 6.30 6.99
N LEU A 47 -3.65 5.96 7.00
CA LEU A 47 -2.60 6.71 6.31
C LEU A 47 -2.01 5.91 5.17
N ALA A 48 -2.20 6.41 3.96
CA ALA A 48 -1.43 6.03 2.78
C ALA A 48 -0.50 7.19 2.37
N GLU A 49 0.40 6.92 1.43
CA GLU A 49 1.27 7.94 0.87
C GLU A 49 0.47 9.07 0.19
N VAL A 50 -0.69 8.76 -0.39
CA VAL A 50 -1.49 9.72 -1.17
C VAL A 50 -2.21 10.76 -0.30
N ASN A 51 -2.77 10.37 0.85
CA ASN A 51 -3.57 11.29 1.67
C ASN A 51 -2.71 12.15 2.59
N ILE A 52 -1.59 11.66 3.13
CA ILE A 52 -0.75 12.47 4.04
C ILE A 52 -0.28 13.77 3.37
N ALA A 53 0.07 13.68 2.09
CA ALA A 53 0.52 14.79 1.27
C ALA A 53 -0.60 15.81 1.03
N LYS A 54 -1.79 15.32 0.65
CA LYS A 54 -2.96 16.16 0.41
C LYS A 54 -3.43 16.84 1.71
N ASN A 55 -3.52 16.08 2.79
CA ASN A 55 -3.87 16.57 4.12
C ASN A 55 -2.89 17.64 4.60
N ALA A 56 -1.60 17.52 4.29
CA ALA A 56 -0.60 18.50 4.69
C ALA A 56 -0.79 19.86 4.00
N GLN A 57 -1.13 19.86 2.71
CA GLN A 57 -1.47 21.10 2.01
C GLN A 57 -2.74 21.74 2.57
N ASP A 58 -3.80 20.94 2.74
CA ASP A 58 -5.09 21.46 3.19
C ASP A 58 -5.03 21.90 4.66
N PHE A 59 -4.26 21.20 5.51
CA PHE A 59 -4.04 21.59 6.91
C PHE A 59 -3.25 22.90 7.01
N ALA A 60 -2.18 23.05 6.22
CA ALA A 60 -1.42 24.30 6.17
C ALA A 60 -2.27 25.49 5.67
N ALA A 61 -3.27 25.23 4.83
CA ALA A 61 -4.24 26.22 4.36
C ALA A 61 -5.42 26.46 5.32
N GLY A 62 -5.50 25.73 6.45
CA GLY A 62 -6.62 25.81 7.39
C GLY A 62 -7.92 25.18 6.89
N ALA A 63 -7.87 24.39 5.82
CA ALA A 63 -9.02 23.71 5.20
C ALA A 63 -9.22 22.25 5.69
N HIS A 64 -8.32 21.76 6.55
CA HIS A 64 -8.36 20.41 7.14
C HIS A 64 -7.98 20.48 8.63
N SER A 65 -8.47 19.57 9.47
CA SER A 65 -8.16 19.55 10.92
C SER A 65 -6.79 18.96 11.27
N GLY A 66 -6.14 18.35 10.29
CA GLY A 66 -4.85 17.66 10.42
C GLY A 66 -4.97 16.19 10.84
N TYR A 67 -6.14 15.71 11.23
CA TYR A 67 -6.47 14.31 11.54
C TYR A 67 -7.61 13.80 10.66
N GLU A 68 -7.78 12.49 10.57
CA GLU A 68 -8.77 11.85 9.71
C GLU A 68 -10.18 11.89 10.33
N GLY A 69 -11.16 12.38 9.58
CA GLY A 69 -12.54 12.56 10.07
C GLY A 69 -13.22 11.24 10.42
N THR A 70 -13.02 10.20 9.62
CA THR A 70 -13.57 8.85 9.84
C THR A 70 -13.02 8.20 11.10
N ALA A 71 -11.76 8.48 11.47
CA ALA A 71 -11.15 8.03 12.72
C ALA A 71 -11.83 8.68 13.95
N PHE A 72 -12.07 9.99 13.88
CA PHE A 72 -12.82 10.71 14.92
C PHE A 72 -14.25 10.18 15.06
N GLU A 73 -14.97 10.05 13.95
CA GLU A 73 -16.36 9.57 13.92
C GLU A 73 -16.45 8.13 14.46
N GLY A 74 -15.52 7.26 14.06
CA GLY A 74 -15.49 5.86 14.51
C GLY A 74 -15.27 5.76 16.01
N LEU A 75 -14.29 6.51 16.56
CA LEU A 75 -14.07 6.57 18.00
C LEU A 75 -15.30 7.11 18.72
N ALA A 76 -15.83 8.26 18.28
CA ALA A 76 -16.99 8.89 18.90
C ALA A 76 -18.22 7.97 18.94
N MET A 77 -18.44 7.18 17.89
CA MET A 77 -19.52 6.18 17.81
C MET A 77 -19.31 5.00 18.77
N THR A 78 -18.06 4.67 19.09
CA THR A 78 -17.69 3.40 19.75
C THR A 78 -17.28 3.56 21.22
N LEU A 79 -17.11 4.79 21.72
CA LEU A 79 -16.63 5.08 23.08
C LEU A 79 -17.39 4.35 24.20
N ASP A 80 -18.72 4.26 24.12
CA ASP A 80 -19.54 3.55 25.12
C ASP A 80 -19.18 2.05 25.21
N VAL A 81 -18.96 1.43 24.04
CA VAL A 81 -18.60 0.00 23.93
C VAL A 81 -17.16 -0.22 24.37
N ILE A 82 -16.25 0.67 23.97
CA ILE A 82 -14.84 0.67 24.40
C ILE A 82 -14.76 0.75 25.93
N ASN A 83 -15.49 1.67 26.55
CA ASN A 83 -15.52 1.85 28.00
C ASN A 83 -16.11 0.65 28.73
N SER A 84 -17.26 0.13 28.26
CA SER A 84 -17.96 -0.98 28.92
C SER A 84 -17.21 -2.31 28.82
N LYS A 85 -16.63 -2.62 27.65
CA LYS A 85 -15.85 -3.84 27.38
C LYS A 85 -14.35 -3.69 27.67
N ARG A 86 -13.88 -2.53 28.12
CA ARG A 86 -12.44 -2.23 28.31
C ARG A 86 -11.60 -2.65 27.10
N ILE A 87 -12.05 -2.28 25.91
CA ILE A 87 -11.31 -2.50 24.66
C ILE A 87 -10.19 -1.46 24.59
N LYS A 88 -9.00 -1.86 24.18
CA LYS A 88 -7.91 -0.91 23.94
C LYS A 88 -7.86 -0.55 22.46
N VAL A 89 -7.49 0.69 22.14
CA VAL A 89 -7.48 1.20 20.76
C VAL A 89 -6.12 1.80 20.42
N ALA A 90 -5.59 1.47 19.25
CA ALA A 90 -4.37 2.07 18.70
C ALA A 90 -4.57 2.37 17.21
N ILE A 91 -4.58 3.65 16.83
CA ILE A 91 -4.85 4.07 15.45
C ILE A 91 -3.89 5.16 14.99
N ASN A 92 -3.57 5.19 13.70
CA ASN A 92 -2.77 6.25 13.08
C ASN A 92 -3.62 7.36 12.43
N GLY A 93 -4.93 7.37 12.70
CA GLY A 93 -5.87 8.40 12.23
C GLY A 93 -5.60 9.81 12.75
N GLY A 94 -4.63 9.99 13.65
CA GLY A 94 -4.12 11.31 14.03
C GLY A 94 -3.43 12.04 12.88
N ALA A 95 -2.97 11.32 11.85
CA ALA A 95 -2.35 11.87 10.65
C ALA A 95 -1.24 12.88 10.95
N LEU A 96 -1.48 14.17 10.70
CA LEU A 96 -0.54 15.27 10.94
C LEU A 96 -0.77 15.96 12.28
N ASN A 97 -1.88 15.67 12.95
CA ASN A 97 -2.29 16.30 14.21
C ASN A 97 -2.82 15.26 15.22
N PRO A 98 -1.98 14.30 15.65
CA PRO A 98 -2.38 13.29 16.62
C PRO A 98 -2.79 13.89 17.96
N GLN A 99 -2.17 14.99 18.37
CA GLN A 99 -2.55 15.74 19.56
C GLN A 99 -4.00 16.26 19.45
N GLY A 100 -4.33 16.95 18.35
CA GLY A 100 -5.67 17.54 18.17
C GLY A 100 -6.79 16.49 18.17
N LEU A 101 -6.56 15.32 17.57
CA LEU A 101 -7.53 14.23 17.66
C LEU A 101 -7.65 13.71 19.10
N ALA A 102 -6.53 13.54 19.82
CA ALA A 102 -6.56 13.09 21.21
C ALA A 102 -7.32 14.07 22.12
N GLU A 103 -7.12 15.39 21.95
CA GLU A 103 -7.84 16.43 22.69
C GLU A 103 -9.37 16.34 22.49
N MET A 104 -9.81 16.11 21.25
CA MET A 104 -11.22 15.93 20.91
C MET A 104 -11.80 14.68 21.59
N ILE A 105 -11.08 13.57 21.56
CA ILE A 105 -11.52 12.31 22.16
C ILE A 105 -11.53 12.39 23.69
N ALA A 106 -10.51 12.99 24.32
CA ALA A 106 -10.48 13.18 25.77
C ALA A 106 -11.63 14.07 26.26
N SER A 107 -12.02 15.07 25.47
CA SER A 107 -13.20 15.89 25.74
C SER A 107 -14.50 15.08 25.70
N LEU A 108 -14.65 14.18 24.71
CA LEU A 108 -15.81 13.29 24.60
C LEU A 108 -15.86 12.25 25.73
N VAL A 109 -14.72 11.65 26.09
CA VAL A 109 -14.61 10.73 27.23
C VAL A 109 -15.18 11.35 28.50
N LYS A 110 -14.78 12.59 28.83
CA LYS A 110 -15.31 13.30 30.00
C LYS A 110 -16.78 13.67 29.86
N LYS A 111 -17.20 14.13 28.68
CA LYS A 111 -18.60 14.47 28.41
C LYS A 111 -19.52 13.26 28.66
N ASN A 112 -19.08 12.06 28.28
CA ASN A 112 -19.83 10.82 28.44
C ASN A 112 -19.66 10.18 29.83
N GLY A 113 -18.85 10.77 30.72
CA GLY A 113 -18.57 10.21 32.05
C GLY A 113 -17.82 8.87 32.01
N HIS A 114 -17.02 8.64 30.97
CA HIS A 114 -16.20 7.44 30.83
C HIS A 114 -14.90 7.55 31.61
N ASP A 115 -14.37 6.40 32.03
CA ASP A 115 -13.10 6.27 32.73
C ASP A 115 -12.04 5.71 31.78
N LEU A 116 -11.74 6.46 30.72
CA LEU A 116 -10.79 6.08 29.67
C LEU A 116 -9.59 7.03 29.66
N THR A 117 -8.39 6.47 29.58
CA THR A 117 -7.17 7.25 29.41
C THR A 117 -6.84 7.40 27.93
N VAL A 118 -6.63 8.63 27.48
CA VAL A 118 -6.28 8.94 26.08
C VAL A 118 -4.81 9.37 26.01
N ALA A 119 -4.11 8.92 24.98
CA ALA A 119 -2.72 9.28 24.72
C ALA A 119 -2.50 9.58 23.24
N TYR A 120 -1.46 10.37 22.95
CA TYR A 120 -0.96 10.56 21.60
C TYR A 120 0.56 10.36 21.49
N VAL A 121 1.03 10.02 20.29
CA VAL A 121 2.46 9.81 20.01
C VAL A 121 2.97 10.91 19.08
N THR A 122 4.17 11.42 19.38
CA THR A 122 4.92 12.38 18.54
C THR A 122 6.29 11.84 18.16
N GLY A 123 6.91 12.47 17.16
CA GLY A 123 8.28 12.19 16.71
C GLY A 123 8.40 11.80 15.24
N ASP A 124 7.27 11.61 14.55
CA ASP A 124 7.24 11.25 13.14
C ASP A 124 7.49 12.44 12.21
N ASP A 125 7.04 13.65 12.55
CA ASP A 125 7.30 14.86 11.74
C ASP A 125 8.77 15.28 11.82
N LEU A 126 9.48 15.07 10.71
CA LEU A 126 10.89 15.43 10.52
C LEU A 126 11.08 16.60 9.56
N ARG A 127 9.99 17.31 9.18
CA ARG A 127 10.07 18.49 8.32
C ARG A 127 11.02 19.57 8.86
N PRO A 128 11.06 19.87 10.19
CA PRO A 128 12.01 20.83 10.73
C PRO A 128 13.49 20.46 10.49
N GLN A 129 13.81 19.17 10.35
CA GLN A 129 15.17 18.65 10.19
C GLN A 129 15.60 18.56 8.73
N VAL A 130 14.68 18.26 7.80
CA VAL A 130 14.99 18.17 6.36
C VAL A 130 14.92 19.51 5.63
N GLY A 131 14.28 20.52 6.23
CA GLY A 131 14.15 21.86 5.66
C GLY A 131 12.87 22.04 4.83
N THR A 132 12.78 23.19 4.14
CA THR A 132 11.57 23.61 3.42
C THR A 132 11.58 23.26 1.93
N HIS A 133 12.71 22.85 1.37
CA HIS A 133 12.85 22.57 -0.06
C HIS A 133 13.74 21.34 -0.28
N MET A 134 13.45 20.60 -1.36
CA MET A 134 14.27 19.49 -1.82
C MET A 134 15.67 19.97 -2.22
N PRO A 135 16.73 19.18 -1.97
CA PRO A 135 18.07 19.49 -2.45
C PRO A 135 18.13 19.57 -3.98
N THR A 136 18.87 20.53 -4.52
CA THR A 136 19.06 20.68 -5.98
C THR A 136 20.27 19.91 -6.52
N THR A 137 21.08 19.31 -5.63
CA THR A 137 22.26 18.51 -5.98
C THR A 137 22.26 17.18 -5.22
N ARG A 138 22.91 16.16 -5.80
CA ARG A 138 23.01 14.82 -5.20
C ARG A 138 23.72 14.81 -3.83
N ALA A 139 24.66 15.72 -3.59
CA ALA A 139 25.46 15.75 -2.36
C ALA A 139 24.62 16.09 -1.11
N GLY A 140 23.50 16.79 -1.26
CA GLY A 140 22.59 17.13 -0.17
C GLY A 140 21.42 16.16 0.00
N LEU A 141 21.33 15.12 -0.82
CA LEU A 141 20.18 14.23 -0.88
C LEU A 141 20.31 13.09 0.14
N LEU A 142 19.24 12.87 0.92
CA LEU A 142 19.14 11.69 1.77
C LEU A 142 19.12 10.41 0.92
N PRO A 143 19.73 9.29 1.38
CA PRO A 143 19.74 8.07 0.60
C PRO A 143 18.32 7.58 0.31
N HIS A 144 18.09 7.15 -0.92
CA HIS A 144 16.80 6.61 -1.36
C HIS A 144 16.60 5.22 -0.77
N LEU A 145 15.38 4.89 -0.33
CA LEU A 145 15.04 3.62 0.32
C LEU A 145 15.52 2.39 -0.47
N ASP A 146 15.27 2.37 -1.77
CA ASP A 146 15.64 1.25 -2.65
C ASP A 146 17.14 1.15 -2.98
N THR A 147 17.93 2.19 -2.70
CA THR A 147 19.38 2.13 -2.94
C THR A 147 20.13 1.35 -1.85
N VAL A 148 19.60 1.37 -0.62
CA VAL A 148 20.32 0.88 0.56
C VAL A 148 20.32 -0.65 0.67
N SER A 149 19.26 -1.32 0.23
CA SER A 149 19.10 -2.79 0.38
C SER A 149 19.01 -3.57 -0.94
N SER A 150 18.53 -2.96 -2.02
CA SER A 150 18.42 -3.63 -3.33
C SER A 150 19.57 -3.30 -4.29
N GLY A 151 20.38 -2.26 -4.01
CA GLY A 151 21.41 -1.79 -4.93
C GLY A 151 20.87 -1.22 -6.24
N VAL A 152 19.57 -0.90 -6.28
CA VAL A 152 18.86 -0.39 -7.46
C VAL A 152 19.13 1.09 -7.61
N THR A 153 19.35 1.52 -8.85
CA THR A 153 19.40 2.95 -9.18
C THR A 153 17.97 3.48 -9.32
N PRO A 154 17.59 4.56 -8.61
CA PRO A 154 16.27 5.16 -8.78
C PRO A 154 16.05 5.59 -10.23
N VAL A 155 14.83 5.43 -10.72
CA VAL A 155 14.44 5.91 -12.06
C VAL A 155 14.56 7.43 -12.15
N LYS A 156 14.70 7.95 -13.38
CA LYS A 156 14.93 9.38 -13.62
C LYS A 156 13.84 10.26 -12.99
N GLU A 157 12.60 9.80 -13.05
CA GLU A 157 11.42 10.47 -12.51
C GLU A 157 11.57 10.71 -11.00
N ALA A 158 12.12 9.74 -10.26
CA ALA A 158 12.34 9.84 -8.81
C ALA A 158 13.34 10.94 -8.42
N LEU A 159 14.16 11.41 -9.37
CA LEU A 159 15.19 12.42 -9.17
C LEU A 159 14.95 13.71 -9.97
N GLN A 160 13.74 13.90 -10.50
CA GLN A 160 13.42 15.00 -11.41
C GLN A 160 13.56 16.41 -10.80
N PHE A 161 13.54 16.52 -9.46
CA PHE A 161 13.77 17.80 -8.77
C PHE A 161 15.24 18.24 -8.76
N LEU A 162 16.18 17.36 -9.16
CA LEU A 162 17.58 17.71 -9.29
C LEU A 162 17.81 18.55 -10.55
N ALA A 163 18.81 19.44 -10.49
CA ALA A 163 19.24 20.16 -11.69
C ALA A 163 19.78 19.16 -12.74
N PRO A 164 19.53 19.37 -14.04
CA PRO A 164 20.09 18.53 -15.10
C PRO A 164 21.62 18.50 -15.05
N ASP A 165 22.21 17.30 -15.11
CA ASP A 165 23.66 17.12 -15.10
C ASP A 165 24.32 17.91 -16.25
N GLY A 166 25.30 18.78 -15.92
CA GLY A 166 26.10 19.51 -16.91
C GLY A 166 25.49 20.80 -17.47
N VAL A 167 24.28 21.21 -17.04
CA VAL A 167 23.71 22.52 -17.39
C VAL A 167 24.00 23.51 -16.27
N ALA A 168 25.03 24.33 -16.42
CA ALA A 168 25.15 25.58 -15.68
C ALA A 168 24.04 26.53 -16.17
N SER A 169 22.81 26.32 -15.67
CA SER A 169 21.71 27.23 -15.93
C SER A 169 22.04 28.59 -15.33
N SER A 170 21.89 29.66 -16.10
CA SER A 170 22.04 31.05 -15.64
C SER A 170 20.95 31.49 -14.67
N ALA A 171 19.93 30.65 -14.44
CA ALA A 171 18.94 30.79 -13.37
C ALA A 171 18.85 29.48 -12.56
N PRO A 172 18.98 29.50 -11.23
CA PRO A 172 18.76 28.31 -10.41
C PRO A 172 17.31 27.84 -10.62
N ALA A 173 17.13 26.55 -10.93
CA ALA A 173 15.80 25.96 -10.87
C ALA A 173 15.24 26.20 -9.45
N PRO A 174 14.00 26.70 -9.29
CA PRO A 174 13.43 26.87 -7.97
C PRO A 174 13.38 25.49 -7.31
N ALA A 175 14.02 25.37 -6.13
CA ALA A 175 14.02 24.13 -5.39
C ALA A 175 12.57 23.72 -5.07
N ALA A 176 12.24 22.44 -5.21
CA ALA A 176 10.87 21.99 -5.01
C ALA A 176 10.49 22.07 -3.52
N GLU A 177 9.42 22.79 -3.20
CA GLU A 177 8.98 22.98 -1.81
C GLU A 177 8.51 21.67 -1.18
N ILE A 178 9.03 21.35 0.01
CA ILE A 178 8.62 20.21 0.83
C ILE A 178 7.30 20.55 1.53
N VAL A 179 6.31 19.68 1.28
CA VAL A 179 4.97 19.73 1.85
C VAL A 179 4.95 19.02 3.22
N SER A 180 5.50 17.80 3.29
CA SER A 180 5.60 17.01 4.52
C SER A 180 6.79 16.07 4.49
N ALA A 181 7.27 15.66 5.67
CA ALA A 181 8.36 14.71 5.84
C ALA A 181 8.11 13.89 7.10
N ASN A 182 7.54 12.69 6.97
CA ASN A 182 7.14 11.86 8.11
C ASN A 182 7.91 10.53 8.15
N ALA A 183 8.55 10.25 9.27
CA ALA A 183 9.19 8.97 9.53
C ALA A 183 8.14 7.89 9.84
N TYR A 184 8.40 6.66 9.41
CA TYR A 184 7.53 5.52 9.73
C TYR A 184 7.93 4.99 11.10
N LEU A 185 7.28 5.50 12.15
CA LEU A 185 7.55 5.06 13.51
C LEU A 185 7.17 3.58 13.74
N GLY A 186 7.77 2.98 14.77
CA GLY A 186 7.44 1.64 15.22
C GLY A 186 6.26 1.58 16.19
N ALA A 187 6.16 0.47 16.90
CA ALA A 187 5.20 0.14 17.93
C ALA A 187 5.58 0.72 19.31
N ARG A 188 6.82 1.19 19.51
CA ARG A 188 7.36 1.57 20.83
C ARG A 188 6.59 2.69 21.51
N GLY A 189 6.23 3.75 20.80
CA GLY A 189 5.44 4.86 21.35
C GLY A 189 4.04 4.41 21.77
N ILE A 190 3.43 3.52 20.98
CA ILE A 190 2.14 2.93 21.31
C ILE A 190 2.26 2.04 22.55
N LEU A 191 3.24 1.14 22.59
CA LEU A 191 3.52 0.27 23.74
C LEU A 191 3.74 1.10 25.02
N THR A 192 4.54 2.17 24.92
CA THR A 192 4.84 3.07 26.04
C THR A 192 3.56 3.70 26.57
N ALA A 193 2.69 4.21 25.69
CA ALA A 193 1.39 4.74 26.11
C ALA A 193 0.53 3.69 26.82
N LEU A 194 0.44 2.47 26.28
CA LEU A 194 -0.32 1.37 26.87
C LEU A 194 0.21 0.98 28.26
N GLN A 195 1.54 0.93 28.44
CA GLN A 195 2.20 0.66 29.73
C GLN A 195 1.95 1.76 30.76
N GLN A 196 1.77 3.00 30.32
CA GLN A 196 1.38 4.15 31.15
C GLN A 196 -0.14 4.23 31.41
N GLY A 197 -0.89 3.19 31.02
CA GLY A 197 -2.31 3.06 31.32
C GLY A 197 -3.26 3.60 30.25
N ALA A 198 -2.77 3.98 29.07
CA ALA A 198 -3.65 4.42 27.99
C ALA A 198 -4.63 3.32 27.56
N ASP A 199 -5.88 3.71 27.32
CA ASP A 199 -6.91 2.88 26.70
C ASP A 199 -7.07 3.21 25.22
N ILE A 200 -6.85 4.47 24.84
CA ILE A 200 -6.90 4.93 23.44
C ILE A 200 -5.57 5.61 23.13
N VAL A 201 -4.87 5.14 22.11
CA VAL A 201 -3.61 5.70 21.63
C VAL A 201 -3.78 6.17 20.19
N ILE A 202 -3.49 7.45 19.96
CA ILE A 202 -3.58 8.09 18.65
C ILE A 202 -2.19 8.47 18.17
N THR A 203 -1.81 8.02 16.99
CA THR A 203 -0.50 8.32 16.41
C THR A 203 -0.62 9.16 15.14
N GLY A 204 0.46 9.83 14.79
CA GLY A 204 0.71 10.27 13.41
C GLY A 204 1.21 9.08 12.57
N ARG A 205 2.25 9.28 11.76
CA ARG A 205 2.79 8.18 10.95
C ARG A 205 3.53 7.14 11.78
N VAL A 206 2.95 5.95 11.84
CA VAL A 206 3.61 4.69 12.20
C VAL A 206 3.60 3.76 10.98
N ALA A 207 4.44 2.73 10.97
CA ALA A 207 4.26 1.63 10.02
C ALA A 207 2.94 0.90 10.29
N ASP A 208 2.32 0.37 9.24
CA ASP A 208 0.90 0.02 9.21
C ASP A 208 0.56 -1.12 10.18
N ALA A 209 1.48 -2.09 10.31
CA ALA A 209 1.39 -3.19 11.25
C ALA A 209 1.75 -2.82 12.71
N SER A 210 2.37 -1.67 12.96
CA SER A 210 2.88 -1.28 14.29
C SER A 210 1.81 -1.22 15.39
N PRO A 211 0.57 -0.76 15.15
CA PRO A 211 -0.51 -0.86 16.13
C PRO A 211 -0.78 -2.30 16.59
N VAL A 212 -0.72 -3.27 15.66
CA VAL A 212 -0.93 -4.70 15.96
C VAL A 212 0.26 -5.28 16.73
N ILE A 213 1.49 -4.92 16.34
CA ILE A 213 2.71 -5.28 17.07
C ILE A 213 2.61 -4.77 18.52
N ALA A 214 2.26 -3.48 18.72
CA ALA A 214 2.16 -2.88 20.05
C ALA A 214 1.11 -3.57 20.93
N ALA A 215 -0.04 -3.91 20.36
CA ALA A 215 -1.10 -4.62 21.07
C ALA A 215 -0.66 -6.02 21.53
N ALA A 216 -0.02 -6.80 20.65
CA ALA A 216 0.48 -8.13 21.00
C ALA A 216 1.65 -8.07 22.01
N TRP A 217 2.57 -7.12 21.80
CA TRP A 217 3.71 -6.87 22.68
C TRP A 217 3.24 -6.51 24.09
N TYR A 218 2.28 -5.60 24.22
CA TYR A 218 1.67 -5.27 25.51
C TYR A 218 0.96 -6.47 26.14
N TRP A 219 0.16 -7.19 25.36
CA TRP A 219 -0.67 -8.29 25.87
C TRP A 219 0.17 -9.43 26.47
N TRP A 220 1.24 -9.82 25.78
CA TRP A 220 2.13 -10.89 26.22
C TRP A 220 3.30 -10.42 27.08
N SER A 221 3.44 -9.10 27.26
CA SER A 221 4.57 -8.51 27.99
C SER A 221 5.92 -8.97 27.44
N TRP A 222 6.02 -9.09 26.11
CA TRP A 222 7.27 -9.44 25.44
C TRP A 222 8.37 -8.39 25.71
N THR A 223 9.61 -8.75 25.44
CA THR A 223 10.77 -7.86 25.47
C THR A 223 11.06 -7.29 24.08
N ALA A 224 11.83 -6.20 24.00
CA ALA A 224 12.27 -5.62 22.72
C ALA A 224 13.23 -6.52 21.92
N SER A 225 13.67 -7.64 22.50
CA SER A 225 14.53 -8.65 21.90
C SER A 225 13.80 -9.96 21.58
N ASP A 226 12.49 -10.05 21.84
CA ASP A 226 11.66 -11.21 21.49
C ASP A 226 11.33 -11.17 19.98
N TYR A 227 12.38 -11.17 19.15
CA TYR A 227 12.26 -10.82 17.74
C TYR A 227 11.34 -11.77 16.97
N ASP A 228 11.37 -13.08 17.25
CA ASP A 228 10.46 -14.05 16.60
C ASP A 228 8.99 -13.68 16.84
N GLN A 229 8.66 -13.24 18.06
CA GLN A 229 7.31 -12.82 18.43
C GLN A 229 6.93 -11.50 17.76
N LEU A 230 7.82 -10.50 17.80
CA LEU A 230 7.60 -9.21 17.15
C LEU A 230 7.45 -9.35 15.62
N ALA A 231 8.28 -10.19 15.00
CA ALA A 231 8.22 -10.47 13.56
C ALA A 231 6.93 -11.21 13.18
N SER A 232 6.47 -12.15 14.00
CA SER A 232 5.20 -12.83 13.76
C SER A 232 4.01 -11.87 13.92
N ALA A 233 4.08 -10.95 14.89
CA ALA A 233 3.08 -9.90 15.06
C ALA A 233 3.08 -8.87 13.91
N LEU A 234 4.26 -8.58 13.32
CA LEU A 234 4.37 -7.79 12.08
C LEU A 234 3.57 -8.45 10.95
N ILE A 235 3.70 -9.76 10.75
CA ILE A 235 2.95 -10.49 9.71
C ILE A 235 1.47 -10.60 10.05
N ALA A 236 1.11 -10.78 11.32
CA ALA A 236 -0.29 -10.71 11.73
C ALA A 236 -0.90 -9.32 11.43
N GLY A 237 -0.15 -8.25 11.67
CA GLY A 237 -0.55 -6.88 11.34
C GLY A 237 -0.74 -6.66 9.84
N HIS A 238 0.26 -7.04 9.04
CA HIS A 238 0.23 -7.01 7.57
C HIS A 238 -1.02 -7.70 6.97
N LEU A 239 -1.43 -8.81 7.59
CA LEU A 239 -2.61 -9.54 7.15
C LEU A 239 -3.92 -8.82 7.45
N ILE A 240 -4.00 -8.00 8.51
CA ILE A 240 -5.27 -7.39 8.94
C ILE A 240 -5.37 -5.88 8.67
N GLU A 241 -4.25 -5.18 8.41
CA GLU A 241 -4.20 -3.72 8.27
C GLU A 241 -4.99 -3.20 7.06
N CYS A 242 -4.97 -3.91 5.91
CA CYS A 242 -5.72 -3.52 4.71
C CYS A 242 -7.21 -3.91 4.75
N SER A 243 -7.80 -3.95 5.95
CA SER A 243 -9.21 -4.27 6.19
C SER A 243 -9.67 -5.54 5.48
N ALA A 244 -10.62 -5.43 4.55
CA ALA A 244 -11.29 -6.55 3.92
C ALA A 244 -10.39 -7.42 3.01
N TYR A 245 -9.12 -7.07 2.77
CA TYR A 245 -8.30 -7.79 1.78
C TYR A 245 -8.10 -9.27 2.13
N VAL A 246 -7.76 -9.59 3.38
CA VAL A 246 -7.60 -10.99 3.82
C VAL A 246 -8.94 -11.74 3.93
N THR A 247 -10.06 -11.03 3.87
CA THR A 247 -11.41 -11.61 3.93
C THR A 247 -12.11 -11.67 2.57
N GLY A 248 -11.41 -11.35 1.48
CA GLY A 248 -11.91 -11.47 0.10
C GLY A 248 -11.96 -10.17 -0.70
N GLY A 249 -11.54 -9.04 -0.13
CA GLY A 249 -11.34 -7.78 -0.84
C GLY A 249 -10.15 -7.88 -1.80
N ASN A 250 -10.31 -7.38 -3.03
CA ASN A 250 -9.25 -7.38 -4.05
C ASN A 250 -8.60 -8.78 -4.27
N PHE A 251 -9.44 -9.82 -4.19
CA PHE A 251 -9.07 -11.22 -4.28
C PHE A 251 -9.30 -11.77 -5.69
N ALA A 252 -8.23 -12.18 -6.35
CA ALA A 252 -8.22 -12.74 -7.72
C ALA A 252 -9.07 -14.00 -7.91
N GLY A 253 -9.39 -14.71 -6.82
CA GLY A 253 -10.14 -15.98 -6.84
C GLY A 253 -11.64 -15.84 -6.64
N PHE A 254 -12.23 -14.63 -6.59
CA PHE A 254 -13.66 -14.44 -6.27
C PHE A 254 -14.64 -15.17 -7.19
N THR A 255 -14.22 -15.55 -8.41
CA THR A 255 -15.02 -16.30 -9.40
C THR A 255 -14.89 -17.82 -9.27
N ASP A 256 -13.99 -18.32 -8.44
CA ASP A 256 -13.81 -19.76 -8.24
C ASP A 256 -15.04 -20.35 -7.54
N ALA A 257 -15.61 -21.40 -8.13
CA ALA A 257 -16.85 -22.02 -7.68
C ALA A 257 -16.77 -22.49 -6.21
N LYS A 258 -15.58 -22.86 -5.73
CA LYS A 258 -15.39 -23.31 -4.34
C LYS A 258 -15.65 -22.22 -3.30
N HIS A 259 -15.62 -20.94 -3.68
CA HIS A 259 -15.79 -19.83 -2.75
C HIS A 259 -17.23 -19.33 -2.60
N GLY A 260 -18.22 -19.98 -3.24
CA GLY A 260 -19.64 -19.74 -2.96
C GLY A 260 -20.28 -18.57 -3.70
N GLY A 261 -19.67 -18.11 -4.80
CA GLY A 261 -20.27 -17.13 -5.74
C GLY A 261 -20.19 -15.66 -5.30
N LEU A 262 -20.75 -14.79 -6.14
CA LEU A 262 -20.59 -13.34 -6.04
C LEU A 262 -21.16 -12.75 -4.75
N ASP A 263 -22.28 -13.28 -4.26
CA ASP A 263 -22.97 -12.77 -3.06
C ASP A 263 -22.06 -12.77 -1.83
N LYS A 264 -21.10 -13.70 -1.76
CA LYS A 264 -20.15 -13.79 -0.66
C LYS A 264 -19.21 -12.59 -0.61
N PHE A 265 -18.91 -11.95 -1.73
CA PHE A 265 -17.92 -10.88 -1.82
C PHE A 265 -18.53 -9.46 -1.92
N VAL A 266 -19.84 -9.33 -1.77
CA VAL A 266 -20.54 -8.03 -1.85
C VAL A 266 -20.16 -7.11 -0.69
N GLU A 267 -20.13 -7.65 0.53
CA GLU A 267 -19.75 -6.90 1.75
C GLU A 267 -18.85 -7.79 2.63
N PRO A 268 -17.56 -7.95 2.29
CA PRO A 268 -16.64 -8.73 3.11
C PRO A 268 -16.46 -8.11 4.50
N GLY A 269 -16.58 -8.92 5.55
CA GLY A 269 -16.37 -8.47 6.92
C GLY A 269 -14.89 -8.17 7.20
N PHE A 270 -14.62 -7.36 8.22
CA PHE A 270 -13.23 -6.99 8.55
C PHE A 270 -12.55 -8.07 9.43
N PRO A 271 -11.21 -8.22 9.30
CA PRO A 271 -10.49 -9.32 9.92
C PRO A 271 -10.15 -9.08 11.39
N ILE A 272 -9.79 -10.19 12.03
CA ILE A 272 -9.28 -10.29 13.39
C ILE A 272 -8.05 -11.20 13.34
N ALA A 273 -6.97 -10.80 13.99
CA ALA A 273 -5.83 -11.67 14.29
C ALA A 273 -5.89 -12.14 15.74
N GLU A 274 -5.78 -13.45 15.95
CA GLU A 274 -5.63 -14.05 17.26
C GLU A 274 -4.17 -14.48 17.48
N ILE A 275 -3.40 -13.69 18.23
CA ILE A 275 -1.94 -13.86 18.34
C ILE A 275 -1.58 -14.56 19.66
N SER A 276 -0.92 -15.71 19.55
CA SER A 276 -0.49 -16.56 20.66
C SER A 276 0.82 -16.09 21.29
N ALA A 277 1.18 -16.64 22.45
CA ALA A 277 2.38 -16.26 23.21
C ALA A 277 3.69 -16.44 22.43
N ASP A 278 3.72 -17.44 21.55
CA ASP A 278 4.87 -17.74 20.70
C ASP A 278 4.98 -16.85 19.45
N GLY A 279 3.97 -15.99 19.21
CA GLY A 279 3.85 -15.12 18.05
C GLY A 279 3.00 -15.70 16.92
N SER A 280 2.73 -17.01 16.90
CA SER A 280 1.87 -17.60 15.86
C SER A 280 0.45 -17.05 15.94
N CYS A 281 -0.21 -16.88 14.80
CA CYS A 281 -1.52 -16.24 14.76
C CYS A 281 -2.56 -17.06 14.00
N VAL A 282 -3.83 -16.86 14.36
CA VAL A 282 -4.99 -17.31 13.57
C VAL A 282 -5.71 -16.07 13.04
N VAL A 283 -5.79 -15.95 11.72
CA VAL A 283 -6.62 -14.93 11.07
C VAL A 283 -8.06 -15.45 10.99
N THR A 284 -9.02 -14.61 11.35
CA THR A 284 -10.45 -14.91 11.37
C THR A 284 -11.26 -13.65 11.07
N LYS A 285 -12.58 -13.77 10.98
CA LYS A 285 -13.52 -12.63 11.00
C LYS A 285 -14.67 -12.88 11.97
N HIS A 286 -15.50 -11.86 12.21
CA HIS A 286 -16.73 -12.04 12.98
C HIS A 286 -17.71 -12.99 12.24
N PRO A 287 -18.40 -13.91 12.96
CA PRO A 287 -19.46 -14.72 12.38
C PRO A 287 -20.58 -13.85 11.78
N GLY A 288 -21.23 -14.33 10.72
CA GLY A 288 -22.37 -13.65 10.09
C GLY A 288 -22.01 -12.44 9.21
N THR A 289 -20.72 -12.11 9.07
CA THR A 289 -20.23 -11.13 8.10
C THR A 289 -19.89 -11.79 6.76
N GLY A 290 -19.98 -11.04 5.66
CA GLY A 290 -19.61 -11.52 4.33
C GLY A 290 -18.12 -11.82 4.19
N GLY A 291 -17.71 -12.21 2.99
CA GLY A 291 -16.35 -12.64 2.69
C GLY A 291 -16.04 -14.03 3.22
N LEU A 292 -14.76 -14.40 3.21
CA LEU A 292 -14.25 -15.66 3.75
C LEU A 292 -12.79 -15.53 4.18
N VAL A 293 -12.35 -16.36 5.11
CA VAL A 293 -10.92 -16.49 5.45
C VAL A 293 -10.47 -17.92 5.19
N ASP A 294 -9.65 -18.12 4.16
CA ASP A 294 -9.05 -19.41 3.81
C ASP A 294 -7.58 -19.25 3.37
N GLU A 295 -6.94 -20.36 3.00
CA GLU A 295 -5.53 -20.33 2.62
C GLU A 295 -5.27 -19.43 1.41
N ASP A 296 -6.21 -19.33 0.46
CA ASP A 296 -6.03 -18.52 -0.74
C ASP A 296 -6.14 -17.02 -0.41
N THR A 297 -7.11 -16.60 0.41
CA THR A 297 -7.21 -15.18 0.80
C THR A 297 -6.04 -14.75 1.68
N VAL A 298 -5.56 -15.63 2.57
CA VAL A 298 -4.38 -15.37 3.41
C VAL A 298 -3.10 -15.33 2.57
N ARG A 299 -2.89 -16.25 1.62
CA ARG A 299 -1.74 -16.19 0.70
C ARG A 299 -1.76 -14.94 -0.17
N SER A 300 -2.94 -14.58 -0.68
CA SER A 300 -3.13 -13.35 -1.46
C SER A 300 -2.72 -12.13 -0.66
N GLN A 301 -3.25 -11.94 0.55
CA GLN A 301 -2.89 -10.77 1.36
C GLN A 301 -1.43 -10.83 1.84
N PHE A 302 -0.93 -12.01 2.21
CA PHE A 302 0.47 -12.15 2.61
C PHE A 302 1.41 -11.63 1.53
N LEU A 303 1.18 -11.98 0.27
CA LEU A 303 2.00 -11.58 -0.87
C LEU A 303 1.80 -10.12 -1.33
N TYR A 304 0.82 -9.40 -0.77
CA TYR A 304 0.61 -7.98 -1.06
C TYR A 304 1.75 -7.14 -0.49
N GLU A 305 2.26 -6.17 -1.24
CA GLU A 305 3.21 -5.14 -0.75
C GLU A 305 4.51 -5.63 -0.07
N LEU A 306 4.89 -6.90 -0.22
CA LEU A 306 6.16 -7.42 0.30
C LEU A 306 7.36 -6.84 -0.48
N GLN A 307 8.56 -6.90 0.05
CA GLN A 307 9.76 -6.64 -0.76
C GLN A 307 10.84 -7.67 -0.39
N GLY A 308 11.00 -8.67 -1.25
CA GLY A 308 11.87 -9.82 -1.00
C GLY A 308 11.33 -10.73 0.11
N ASN A 309 12.22 -11.57 0.65
CA ASN A 309 11.94 -12.50 1.75
C ASN A 309 12.25 -11.93 3.15
N VAL A 310 12.71 -10.68 3.25
CA VAL A 310 12.98 -10.00 4.52
C VAL A 310 12.15 -8.72 4.61
N TYR A 311 11.09 -8.77 5.40
CA TYR A 311 10.20 -7.63 5.62
C TYR A 311 10.72 -6.74 6.76
N LEU A 312 10.99 -5.47 6.43
CA LEU A 312 11.53 -4.47 7.33
C LEU A 312 10.44 -3.71 8.09
N ASN A 313 10.64 -3.53 9.39
CA ASN A 313 9.90 -2.63 10.26
C ASN A 313 10.89 -1.91 11.21
N SER A 314 10.47 -0.78 11.78
CA SER A 314 11.27 0.02 12.74
C SER A 314 11.63 -0.73 14.03
N ASP A 315 10.89 -1.79 14.38
CA ASP A 315 11.11 -2.57 15.61
C ASP A 315 11.76 -3.94 15.36
N VAL A 316 11.61 -4.50 14.16
CA VAL A 316 12.05 -5.87 13.85
C VAL A 316 12.20 -6.07 12.33
N LYS A 317 13.05 -7.01 11.92
CA LYS A 317 13.01 -7.60 10.58
C LYS A 317 12.35 -8.98 10.64
N ALA A 318 11.40 -9.25 9.76
CA ALA A 318 10.78 -10.56 9.61
C ALA A 318 11.37 -11.32 8.42
N VAL A 319 12.00 -12.46 8.67
CA VAL A 319 12.44 -13.44 7.68
C VAL A 319 11.29 -14.37 7.36
N LEU A 320 10.94 -14.43 6.08
CA LEU A 320 9.67 -14.99 5.60
C LEU A 320 9.81 -16.38 4.96
N ASP A 321 11.02 -16.90 4.80
CA ASP A 321 11.33 -18.17 4.11
C ASP A 321 10.55 -19.37 4.68
N GLY A 322 10.28 -19.34 5.99
CA GLY A 322 9.56 -20.38 6.72
C GLY A 322 8.04 -20.20 6.81
N VAL A 323 7.47 -19.17 6.18
CA VAL A 323 6.03 -18.85 6.31
C VAL A 323 5.16 -20.06 5.93
N SER A 324 4.21 -20.39 6.79
CA SER A 324 3.25 -21.47 6.60
C SER A 324 1.84 -20.95 6.79
N VAL A 325 0.91 -21.46 5.98
CA VAL A 325 -0.51 -21.09 5.99
C VAL A 325 -1.32 -22.37 6.02
N GLU A 326 -2.05 -22.58 7.10
CA GLU A 326 -2.80 -23.82 7.37
C GLU A 326 -4.23 -23.48 7.81
N ARG A 327 -5.23 -24.00 7.11
CA ARG A 327 -6.62 -23.90 7.58
C ARG A 327 -6.82 -24.75 8.83
N VAL A 328 -7.40 -24.16 9.86
CA VAL A 328 -7.68 -24.84 11.14
C VAL A 328 -9.18 -24.98 11.43
N ALA A 329 -10.02 -24.14 10.81
CA ALA A 329 -11.48 -24.31 10.81
C ALA A 329 -12.12 -23.52 9.65
N GLU A 330 -13.45 -23.43 9.63
CA GLU A 330 -14.16 -22.46 8.79
C GLU A 330 -13.81 -21.02 9.20
N ASP A 331 -13.48 -20.18 8.21
CA ASP A 331 -13.04 -18.78 8.39
C ASP A 331 -11.87 -18.61 9.37
N ARG A 332 -11.02 -19.63 9.53
CA ARG A 332 -9.89 -19.63 10.47
C ARG A 332 -8.66 -20.27 9.87
N VAL A 333 -7.61 -19.47 9.72
CA VAL A 333 -6.35 -19.88 9.10
C VAL A 333 -5.19 -19.50 10.01
N ARG A 334 -4.37 -20.48 10.34
CA ARG A 334 -3.16 -20.31 11.12
C ARG A 334 -2.00 -19.89 10.22
N VAL A 335 -1.23 -18.90 10.68
CA VAL A 335 0.02 -18.45 10.06
C VAL A 335 1.16 -18.59 11.05
N SER A 336 2.27 -19.21 10.61
CA SER A 336 3.44 -19.45 11.46
C SER A 336 4.74 -19.56 10.66
N GLY A 337 5.87 -19.76 11.35
CA GLY A 337 7.18 -20.00 10.71
C GLY A 337 7.98 -18.74 10.37
N ILE A 338 7.55 -17.58 10.88
CA ILE A 338 8.27 -16.32 10.74
C ILE A 338 9.45 -16.29 11.73
N LYS A 339 10.60 -15.81 11.27
CA LYS A 339 11.79 -15.61 12.12
C LYS A 339 12.12 -14.13 12.24
N GLY A 340 12.48 -13.71 13.44
CA GLY A 340 12.78 -12.32 13.74
C GLY A 340 14.27 -12.05 13.86
N LEU A 341 14.67 -10.88 13.37
CA LEU A 341 16.01 -10.33 13.52
C LEU A 341 15.94 -8.89 14.04
N PRO A 342 17.01 -8.34 14.64
CA PRO A 342 17.06 -6.94 15.03
C PRO A 342 16.71 -5.99 13.87
N PRO A 343 16.05 -4.85 14.12
CA PRO A 343 15.71 -3.90 13.06
C PRO A 343 16.97 -3.26 12.44
N PRO A 344 16.85 -2.68 11.23
CA PRO A 344 17.91 -1.86 10.66
C PRO A 344 18.16 -0.59 11.49
N PRO A 345 19.37 0.01 11.43
CA PRO A 345 19.63 1.30 12.09
C PRO A 345 18.86 2.47 11.47
N THR A 346 18.17 2.24 10.34
CA THR A 346 17.41 3.24 9.62
C THR A 346 15.91 2.91 9.57
N THR A 347 15.08 3.92 9.33
CA THR A 347 13.65 3.76 9.01
C THR A 347 13.30 4.54 7.75
N LYS A 348 12.15 4.25 7.16
CA LYS A 348 11.59 4.97 6.02
C LYS A 348 11.20 6.39 6.45
N LEU A 349 11.60 7.37 5.64
CA LEU A 349 11.16 8.75 5.74
C LEU A 349 10.44 9.12 4.45
N ALA A 350 9.13 9.37 4.54
CA ALA A 350 8.33 9.76 3.41
C ALA A 350 8.36 11.28 3.24
N ILE A 351 9.03 11.75 2.18
CA ILE A 351 9.13 13.18 1.86
C ILE A 351 8.24 13.48 0.66
N PHE A 352 7.34 14.45 0.82
CA PHE A 352 6.43 14.91 -0.22
C PHE A 352 6.76 16.35 -0.61
N TYR A 353 6.77 16.63 -1.91
CA TYR A 353 7.14 17.94 -2.43
C TYR A 353 6.27 18.34 -3.63
N LYS A 354 6.15 19.64 -3.90
CA LYS A 354 5.37 20.15 -5.05
C LYS A 354 6.04 19.72 -6.36
N GLY A 355 5.35 18.90 -7.17
CA GLY A 355 5.90 18.33 -8.40
C GLY A 355 5.71 19.18 -9.66
N GLY A 356 4.83 20.19 -9.61
CA GLY A 356 4.40 20.98 -10.76
C GLY A 356 2.92 20.80 -11.00
N PHE A 357 2.51 20.75 -12.27
CA PHE A 357 1.13 20.58 -12.72
C PHE A 357 0.97 19.31 -13.55
N GLU A 358 -0.23 18.73 -13.50
CA GLU A 358 -0.64 17.63 -14.35
C GLU A 358 -2.02 17.88 -14.94
N CYS A 359 -2.30 17.26 -16.10
CA CYS A 359 -3.64 17.18 -16.65
C CYS A 359 -3.87 15.87 -17.39
N GLN A 360 -5.14 15.52 -17.57
CA GLN A 360 -5.56 14.34 -18.32
C GLN A 360 -6.71 14.70 -19.24
N VAL A 361 -6.53 14.47 -20.54
CA VAL A 361 -7.58 14.65 -21.54
C VAL A 361 -8.09 13.29 -21.99
N LEU A 362 -9.41 13.10 -21.90
CA LEU A 362 -10.07 11.85 -22.24
C LEU A 362 -10.87 12.03 -23.53
N ILE A 363 -10.43 11.35 -24.59
CA ILE A 363 -11.07 11.37 -25.91
C ILE A 363 -11.40 9.93 -26.30
N ASN A 364 -12.49 9.74 -27.01
CA ASN A 364 -12.95 8.42 -27.41
C ASN A 364 -12.81 8.21 -28.92
N ALA A 365 -12.52 6.97 -29.31
CA ALA A 365 -12.60 6.53 -30.69
C ALA A 365 -13.59 5.36 -30.80
N ALA A 366 -14.60 5.51 -31.65
CA ALA A 366 -15.55 4.44 -31.96
C ALA A 366 -15.24 3.78 -33.32
N GLY A 367 -15.60 2.51 -33.42
CA GLY A 367 -15.57 1.70 -34.64
C GLY A 367 -14.22 1.03 -34.92
N TYR A 368 -14.14 0.36 -36.07
CA TYR A 368 -12.92 -0.28 -36.57
C TYR A 368 -11.83 0.75 -36.94
N ASP A 369 -10.63 0.29 -37.31
CA ASP A 369 -9.44 1.11 -37.57
C ASP A 369 -9.06 2.06 -36.41
N TRP A 370 -9.37 1.65 -35.18
CA TRP A 370 -9.10 2.47 -33.99
C TRP A 370 -7.59 2.74 -33.81
N LYS A 371 -6.72 1.83 -34.27
CA LYS A 371 -5.25 1.99 -34.22
C LYS A 371 -4.78 3.12 -35.13
N GLU A 372 -5.29 3.17 -36.35
CA GLU A 372 -5.01 4.19 -37.35
C GLU A 372 -5.58 5.54 -36.89
N LYS A 373 -6.80 5.55 -36.33
CA LYS A 373 -7.42 6.75 -35.73
C LYS A 373 -6.57 7.34 -34.61
N CYS A 374 -6.09 6.51 -33.67
CA CYS A 374 -5.19 6.94 -32.60
C CYS A 374 -3.89 7.52 -33.16
N THR A 375 -3.31 6.85 -34.16
CA THR A 375 -2.05 7.28 -34.79
C THR A 375 -2.20 8.62 -35.50
N LEU A 376 -3.30 8.82 -36.23
CA LEU A 376 -3.61 10.10 -36.87
C LEU A 376 -3.79 11.21 -35.84
N PHE A 377 -4.58 10.95 -34.80
CA PHE A 377 -4.86 11.93 -33.76
C PHE A 377 -3.62 12.37 -32.99
N GLU A 378 -2.78 11.41 -32.59
CA GLU A 378 -1.50 11.70 -31.93
C GLU A 378 -0.61 12.58 -32.81
N ARG A 379 -0.48 12.24 -34.11
CA ARG A 379 0.30 13.05 -35.06
C ARG A 379 -0.25 14.47 -35.20
N GLN A 380 -1.57 14.61 -35.30
CA GLN A 380 -2.24 15.91 -35.41
C GLN A 380 -1.98 16.79 -34.18
N VAL A 381 -2.13 16.24 -32.97
CA VAL A 381 -1.90 16.99 -31.72
C VAL A 381 -0.42 17.36 -31.59
N ARG A 382 0.51 16.43 -31.81
CA ARG A 382 1.96 16.71 -31.77
C ARG A 382 2.37 17.78 -32.78
N GLN A 383 1.81 17.74 -34.00
CA GLN A 383 2.05 18.76 -35.01
C GLN A 383 1.56 20.15 -34.60
N GLN A 384 0.41 20.24 -33.92
CA GLN A 384 -0.11 21.53 -33.42
C GLN A 384 0.73 22.09 -32.27
N LEU A 385 1.27 21.23 -31.41
CA LEU A 385 2.13 21.64 -30.29
C LEU A 385 3.50 22.12 -30.81
N GLY A 386 4.07 21.42 -31.78
CA GLY A 386 5.43 21.68 -32.29
C GLY A 386 6.53 21.25 -31.32
N GLU A 387 7.75 21.09 -31.85
CA GLU A 387 8.89 20.52 -31.10
C GLU A 387 9.30 21.35 -29.88
N ASP A 388 9.25 22.68 -29.98
CA ASP A 388 9.66 23.55 -28.88
C ASP A 388 8.72 23.45 -27.68
N MET A 389 7.41 23.30 -27.93
CA MET A 389 6.45 23.06 -26.85
C MET A 389 6.58 21.65 -26.29
N LEU A 390 6.77 20.64 -27.15
CA LEU A 390 6.93 19.25 -26.73
C LEU A 390 8.11 19.07 -25.75
N ARG A 391 9.21 19.83 -25.92
CA ARG A 391 10.37 19.81 -25.00
C ARG A 391 10.11 20.44 -23.63
N ARG A 392 9.02 21.20 -23.45
CA ARG A 392 8.66 21.84 -22.17
C ARG A 392 7.85 20.92 -21.25
N PHE A 393 7.31 19.83 -21.77
CA PHE A 393 6.64 18.84 -20.93
C PHE A 393 7.67 18.01 -20.18
N ASP A 394 7.39 17.80 -18.90
CA ASP A 394 8.08 16.82 -18.07
C ASP A 394 7.68 15.39 -18.46
N PHE A 395 6.41 15.22 -18.85
CA PHE A 395 5.82 13.98 -19.33
C PHE A 395 4.69 14.29 -20.31
N PHE A 396 4.58 13.55 -21.41
CA PHE A 396 3.49 13.69 -22.39
C PHE A 396 3.29 12.40 -23.19
N GLU A 397 2.18 11.70 -22.93
CA GLU A 397 1.90 10.39 -23.52
C GLU A 397 0.44 10.24 -23.97
N PHE A 398 0.23 9.48 -25.05
CA PHE A 398 -1.07 9.00 -25.51
C PHE A 398 -1.25 7.54 -25.11
N GLN A 399 -2.12 7.29 -24.15
CA GLN A 399 -2.45 5.94 -23.69
C GLN A 399 -3.75 5.46 -24.35
N ARG A 400 -3.73 4.22 -24.85
CA ARG A 400 -4.86 3.59 -25.55
C ARG A 400 -5.47 2.54 -24.62
N ILE A 401 -6.70 2.77 -24.16
CA ILE A 401 -7.33 1.97 -23.11
C ILE A 401 -8.60 1.30 -23.66
N GLY A 402 -8.67 -0.02 -23.46
CA GLY A 402 -9.75 -0.88 -23.95
C GLY A 402 -9.55 -1.34 -25.39
N VAL A 403 -10.25 -2.42 -25.75
CA VAL A 403 -10.31 -2.94 -27.12
C VAL A 403 -11.78 -2.99 -27.53
N PRO A 404 -12.18 -2.29 -28.61
CA PRO A 404 -13.53 -2.40 -29.13
C PRO A 404 -13.88 -3.86 -29.45
N ALA A 405 -15.10 -4.29 -29.12
CA ALA A 405 -15.61 -5.59 -29.47
C ALA A 405 -15.54 -5.80 -31.00
N GLU A 406 -15.20 -7.02 -31.42
CA GLU A 406 -15.08 -7.37 -32.84
C GLU A 406 -16.40 -7.15 -33.60
N ASN A 407 -17.54 -7.48 -32.97
CA ASN A 407 -18.87 -7.22 -33.46
C ASN A 407 -19.73 -6.54 -32.36
N PRO A 408 -19.67 -5.21 -32.24
CA PRO A 408 -20.25 -4.50 -31.10
C PRO A 408 -21.78 -4.47 -31.15
N GLN A 409 -22.41 -4.83 -30.03
CA GLN A 409 -23.88 -4.77 -29.85
C GLN A 409 -24.37 -3.39 -29.40
N SER A 410 -23.45 -2.51 -29.01
CA SER A 410 -23.71 -1.14 -28.60
C SER A 410 -22.56 -0.22 -28.99
N GLN A 411 -22.82 1.09 -29.06
CA GLN A 411 -21.76 2.08 -29.27
C GLN A 411 -20.67 1.96 -28.20
N ASN A 412 -21.05 1.78 -26.92
CA ASN A 412 -20.10 1.62 -25.82
C ASN A 412 -19.15 0.43 -26.05
N SER A 413 -19.67 -0.73 -26.48
CA SER A 413 -18.83 -1.88 -26.83
C SER A 413 -17.96 -1.66 -28.08
N SER A 414 -18.25 -0.63 -28.88
CA SER A 414 -17.45 -0.25 -30.05
C SER A 414 -16.43 0.86 -29.75
N THR A 415 -16.36 1.35 -28.51
CA THR A 415 -15.60 2.55 -28.14
C THR A 415 -14.39 2.18 -27.29
N MET A 416 -13.26 2.84 -27.57
CA MET A 416 -12.07 2.83 -26.73
C MET A 416 -11.70 4.26 -26.29
N TYR A 417 -10.88 4.35 -25.23
CA TYR A 417 -10.41 5.61 -24.67
C TYR A 417 -8.97 5.92 -25.12
N ILE A 418 -8.75 7.13 -25.59
CA ILE A 418 -7.45 7.77 -25.75
C ILE A 418 -7.27 8.71 -24.55
N ARG A 419 -6.39 8.35 -23.62
CA ARG A 419 -6.00 9.18 -22.49
C ARG A 419 -4.71 9.91 -22.83
N ILE A 420 -4.79 11.22 -22.99
CA ILE A 420 -3.60 12.08 -23.05
C ILE A 420 -3.27 12.45 -21.61
N VAL A 421 -2.09 12.07 -21.13
CA VAL A 421 -1.60 12.43 -19.79
C VAL A 421 -0.34 13.26 -19.93
N ALA A 422 -0.28 14.37 -19.18
CA ALA A 422 0.82 15.30 -19.26
C ALA A 422 1.19 15.87 -17.89
N GLN A 423 2.49 16.10 -17.68
CA GLN A 423 3.03 16.81 -16.52
C GLN A 423 4.01 17.89 -17.00
N ALA A 424 4.06 19.01 -16.28
CA ALA A 424 4.99 20.12 -16.54
C ALA A 424 5.18 20.99 -15.28
N GLN A 425 6.25 21.78 -15.24
CA GLN A 425 6.49 22.74 -14.15
C GLN A 425 5.50 23.92 -14.16
N GLU A 426 5.04 24.33 -15.34
CA GLU A 426 4.14 25.47 -15.54
C GLU A 426 2.77 25.01 -16.06
N ALA A 427 1.68 25.55 -15.50
CA ALA A 427 0.32 25.22 -15.91
C ALA A 427 0.04 25.62 -17.37
N GLU A 428 0.67 26.69 -17.85
CA GLU A 428 0.53 27.22 -19.20
C GLU A 428 0.98 26.23 -20.28
N VAL A 429 2.00 25.41 -19.99
CA VAL A 429 2.48 24.36 -20.90
C VAL A 429 1.38 23.34 -21.15
N LEU A 430 0.65 22.96 -20.09
CA LEU A 430 -0.46 22.01 -20.18
C LEU A 430 -1.67 22.58 -20.92
N ASN A 431 -1.95 23.88 -20.78
CA ASN A 431 -3.01 24.56 -21.51
C ASN A 431 -2.82 24.52 -23.04
N ALA A 432 -1.58 24.37 -23.53
CA ALA A 432 -1.30 24.22 -24.95
C ALA A 432 -1.97 22.97 -25.55
N ILE A 433 -2.22 21.93 -24.76
CA ILE A 433 -2.93 20.73 -25.21
C ILE A 433 -4.38 21.07 -25.59
N ALA A 434 -5.08 21.85 -24.77
CA ALA A 434 -6.45 22.27 -25.05
C ALA A 434 -6.53 23.12 -26.34
N ILE A 435 -5.56 24.01 -26.55
CA ILE A 435 -5.44 24.81 -27.78
C ILE A 435 -5.21 23.91 -29.00
N ALA A 436 -4.27 22.97 -28.89
CA ALA A 436 -3.96 22.00 -29.95
C ALA A 436 -5.20 21.18 -30.35
N LEU A 437 -5.97 20.71 -29.36
CA LEU A 437 -7.23 20.00 -29.57
C LEU A 437 -8.30 20.89 -30.22
N GLY A 438 -8.44 22.14 -29.76
CA GLY A 438 -9.35 23.12 -30.36
C GLY A 438 -9.05 23.37 -31.85
N ASN A 439 -7.78 23.47 -32.22
CA ASN A 439 -7.33 23.68 -33.60
C ASN A 439 -7.64 22.51 -34.54
N ILE A 440 -7.78 21.29 -34.00
CA ILE A 440 -8.11 20.08 -34.77
C ILE A 440 -9.57 19.62 -34.57
N SER A 441 -10.38 20.39 -33.86
CA SER A 441 -11.76 20.04 -33.45
C SER A 441 -12.69 19.64 -34.59
N LEU A 442 -12.47 20.12 -35.82
CA LEU A 442 -13.22 19.72 -37.02
C LEU A 442 -12.32 19.11 -38.10
N ARG A 443 -11.09 18.71 -37.74
CA ARG A 443 -10.06 18.16 -38.65
C ARG A 443 -9.59 16.76 -38.23
N HIS A 444 -10.16 16.21 -37.17
CA HIS A 444 -9.80 14.90 -36.63
C HIS A 444 -10.52 13.75 -37.38
N PHE A 445 -10.29 12.51 -36.93
CA PHE A 445 -10.90 11.32 -37.50
C PHE A 445 -12.43 11.23 -37.24
N HIS A 446 -13.14 10.46 -38.08
CA HIS A 446 -14.56 10.16 -37.89
C HIS A 446 -14.80 9.25 -36.68
N GLY A 447 -15.78 9.60 -35.84
CA GLY A 447 -16.14 8.84 -34.63
C GLY A 447 -15.41 9.29 -33.36
N LEU A 448 -14.64 10.39 -33.42
CA LEU A 448 -14.14 11.07 -32.22
C LEU A 448 -15.30 11.66 -31.44
N HIS A 449 -15.33 11.41 -30.14
CA HIS A 449 -16.30 11.98 -29.20
C HIS A 449 -15.70 12.00 -27.77
N SER A 450 -16.34 12.67 -26.82
CA SER A 450 -15.91 12.69 -25.41
C SER A 450 -17.10 13.02 -24.50
N SER A 451 -16.91 12.84 -23.18
CA SER A 451 -17.75 13.49 -22.19
C SER A 451 -17.64 15.01 -22.33
N GLN A 452 -18.68 15.74 -21.89
CA GLN A 452 -18.65 17.21 -21.79
C GLN A 452 -18.01 17.70 -20.47
N ASP A 453 -17.64 16.78 -19.57
CA ASP A 453 -16.86 17.11 -18.37
C ASP A 453 -15.36 17.10 -18.69
N PHE A 454 -14.77 18.28 -18.77
CA PHE A 454 -13.35 18.49 -19.05
C PHE A 454 -12.54 18.88 -17.82
N ARG A 455 -13.06 18.69 -16.60
CA ARG A 455 -12.34 19.08 -15.37
C ARG A 455 -10.98 18.41 -15.23
N THR A 456 -10.79 17.21 -15.78
CA THR A 456 -9.50 16.51 -15.77
C THR A 456 -8.47 17.16 -16.70
N ALA A 457 -8.90 17.89 -17.73
CA ALA A 457 -8.03 18.59 -18.67
C ALA A 457 -7.49 19.92 -18.11
N VAL A 458 -8.13 20.44 -17.05
CA VAL A 458 -7.66 21.64 -16.36
C VAL A 458 -6.36 21.31 -15.62
N PRO A 459 -5.27 22.07 -15.85
CA PRO A 459 -4.02 21.88 -15.12
C PRO A 459 -4.27 21.97 -13.60
N LYS A 460 -3.86 20.94 -12.88
CA LYS A 460 -3.94 20.89 -11.41
C LYS A 460 -2.55 20.65 -10.82
N PRO A 461 -2.21 21.26 -9.68
CA PRO A 461 -0.97 20.94 -9.00
C PRO A 461 -0.99 19.48 -8.53
N TYR A 462 0.17 18.81 -8.55
CA TYR A 462 0.33 17.48 -7.98
C TYR A 462 1.49 17.43 -6.99
N ILE A 463 1.47 16.42 -6.13
CA ILE A 463 2.49 16.21 -5.11
C ILE A 463 3.31 14.99 -5.49
N ALA A 464 4.62 15.17 -5.56
CA ALA A 464 5.57 14.10 -5.82
C ALA A 464 6.12 13.54 -4.52
N TYR A 465 6.64 12.32 -4.60
CA TYR A 465 7.08 11.53 -3.47
C TYR A 465 8.55 11.13 -3.60
N TYR A 466 9.29 11.23 -2.50
CA TYR A 466 10.67 10.75 -2.37
C TYR A 466 10.80 9.87 -1.12
N PRO A 467 10.94 8.53 -1.26
CA PRO A 467 11.20 7.63 -0.15
C PRO A 467 12.66 7.69 0.28
N ALA A 468 12.94 8.42 1.35
CA ALA A 468 14.27 8.50 1.96
C ALA A 468 14.44 7.45 3.08
N VAL A 469 15.68 7.27 3.54
CA VAL A 469 15.98 6.62 4.82
C VAL A 469 16.44 7.64 5.85
N TRP A 470 16.11 7.39 7.12
CA TRP A 470 16.50 8.22 8.25
C TRP A 470 17.08 7.38 9.39
N ASP A 471 18.03 7.92 10.14
CA ASP A 471 18.63 7.25 11.30
C ASP A 471 17.62 7.13 12.45
N GLN A 472 17.31 5.90 12.87
CA GLN A 472 16.36 5.64 13.96
C GLN A 472 16.82 6.23 15.29
N SER A 473 18.14 6.32 15.52
CA SER A 473 18.70 6.86 16.76
C SER A 473 18.53 8.37 16.88
N ALA A 474 18.27 9.06 15.76
CA ALA A 474 18.02 10.50 15.74
C ALA A 474 16.56 10.88 16.03
N ILE A 475 15.63 9.91 16.02
CA ILE A 475 14.20 10.14 16.21
C ILE A 475 13.86 10.22 17.70
N ARG A 476 13.11 11.25 18.11
CA ARG A 476 12.65 11.43 19.49
C ARG A 476 11.18 11.06 19.62
N GLU A 477 10.90 9.77 19.58
CA GLU A 477 9.55 9.23 19.74
C GLU A 477 9.08 9.36 21.20
N THR A 478 7.92 9.99 21.42
CA THR A 478 7.39 10.28 22.76
C THR A 478 5.89 10.01 22.84
N ALA A 479 5.46 9.30 23.89
CA ALA A 479 4.06 9.10 24.23
C ALA A 479 3.61 10.14 25.27
N HIS A 480 2.47 10.79 25.02
CA HIS A 480 1.91 11.82 25.89
C HIS A 480 0.54 11.36 26.41
N ILE A 481 0.41 11.24 27.73
CA ILE A 481 -0.89 11.02 28.37
C ILE A 481 -1.55 12.38 28.58
N ILE A 482 -2.83 12.51 28.21
CA ILE A 482 -3.56 13.77 28.33
C ILE A 482 -4.70 13.70 29.34
N ASN A 483 -4.98 14.84 29.97
CA ASN A 483 -6.18 15.02 30.76
C ASN A 483 -7.40 15.30 29.85
N PRO A 484 -8.62 15.24 30.41
CA PRO A 484 -9.83 15.62 29.70
C PRO A 484 -9.94 17.07 29.22
N GLN A 485 -9.02 17.94 29.62
CA GLN A 485 -8.91 19.32 29.12
C GLN A 485 -7.94 19.41 27.92
N GLY A 486 -7.43 18.28 27.44
CA GLY A 486 -6.51 18.20 26.32
C GLY A 486 -5.05 18.47 26.66
N GLN A 487 -4.72 18.73 27.94
CA GLN A 487 -3.35 19.06 28.33
C GLN A 487 -2.55 17.78 28.68
N PRO A 488 -1.29 17.67 28.25
CA PRO A 488 -0.41 16.58 28.67
C PRO A 488 -0.25 16.55 30.20
N THR A 489 -0.59 15.43 30.82
CA THR A 489 -0.34 15.17 32.24
C THR A 489 1.03 14.57 32.48
N SER A 490 1.53 13.80 31.50
CA SER A 490 2.86 13.19 31.54
C SER A 490 3.34 12.89 30.12
N SER A 491 4.65 12.78 29.93
CA SER A 491 5.28 12.51 28.64
C SER A 491 6.43 11.53 28.84
N HIS A 492 6.48 10.49 28.03
CA HIS A 492 7.32 9.33 28.22
C HIS A 492 8.06 9.01 26.91
N PRO A 493 9.39 9.18 26.86
CA PRO A 493 10.18 8.77 25.70
C PRO A 493 10.04 7.27 25.45
N ALA A 494 9.83 6.89 24.19
CA ALA A 494 9.65 5.48 23.81
C ALA A 494 10.98 4.69 23.74
N GLY A 495 12.11 5.41 23.75
CA GLY A 495 13.44 4.83 23.61
C GLY A 495 13.72 4.33 22.18
N HIS A 496 14.69 3.44 22.06
CA HIS A 496 15.18 2.89 20.79
C HIS A 496 15.30 1.37 20.88
N PRO A 497 15.39 0.66 19.73
CA PRO A 497 15.77 -0.74 19.72
C PRO A 497 17.03 -1.02 20.54
N PRO A 498 17.08 -2.14 21.28
CA PRO A 498 18.25 -2.49 22.07
C PRO A 498 19.46 -2.88 21.22
N ALA A 499 19.22 -3.28 19.96
CA ALA A 499 20.24 -3.61 18.98
C ALA A 499 19.74 -3.28 17.58
N TYR A 500 20.69 -3.04 16.67
CA TYR A 500 20.44 -2.86 15.25
C TYR A 500 21.28 -3.85 14.45
N GLU A 501 20.77 -4.28 13.31
CA GLU A 501 21.52 -5.07 12.34
C GLU A 501 21.51 -4.33 10.99
N PRO A 502 22.68 -3.98 10.41
CA PRO A 502 22.74 -3.30 9.13
C PRO A 502 21.96 -4.01 8.02
N LEU A 503 21.45 -3.23 7.07
CA LEU A 503 20.83 -3.79 5.87
C LEU A 503 21.90 -4.48 5.02
N VAL A 504 21.58 -5.69 4.58
CA VAL A 504 22.34 -6.45 3.59
C VAL A 504 21.63 -6.39 2.24
N GLN A 505 22.35 -6.76 1.18
CA GLN A 505 21.75 -6.87 -0.14
C GLN A 505 20.64 -7.94 -0.12
N ARG A 506 19.46 -7.59 -0.63
CA ARG A 506 18.34 -8.53 -0.75
C ARG A 506 18.67 -9.67 -1.70
N GLU A 507 18.12 -10.84 -1.40
CA GLU A 507 18.21 -11.99 -2.28
C GLU A 507 17.38 -11.78 -3.55
N SER A 508 17.93 -12.21 -4.68
CA SER A 508 17.23 -12.20 -5.97
C SER A 508 17.74 -13.37 -6.81
N TYR A 509 16.89 -14.38 -6.99
CA TYR A 509 17.30 -15.62 -7.64
C TYR A 509 16.18 -16.28 -8.46
N ASP A 510 16.60 -17.01 -9.50
CA ASP A 510 15.77 -17.98 -10.20
C ASP A 510 15.91 -19.36 -9.54
N SER A 511 14.95 -20.26 -9.78
CA SER A 511 14.98 -21.61 -9.24
C SER A 511 16.29 -22.34 -9.54
N THR A 512 16.89 -22.93 -8.50
CA THR A 512 18.03 -23.84 -8.64
C THR A 512 17.54 -25.21 -9.09
N ALA A 513 18.10 -25.76 -10.19
CA ALA A 513 17.74 -27.07 -10.74
C ALA A 513 16.22 -27.27 -10.96
N PRO A 514 15.56 -26.45 -11.80
CA PRO A 514 14.12 -26.53 -12.02
C PRO A 514 13.70 -27.89 -12.57
N ALA A 515 12.53 -28.37 -12.15
CA ALA A 515 11.93 -29.59 -12.69
C ALA A 515 11.70 -29.46 -14.21
N ALA A 516 12.01 -30.52 -14.95
CA ALA A 516 11.81 -30.56 -16.39
C ALA A 516 10.42 -31.13 -16.70
N PHE A 517 9.59 -30.34 -17.40
CA PHE A 517 8.29 -30.76 -17.90
C PHE A 517 8.37 -30.94 -19.41
N THR A 518 8.48 -32.18 -19.88
CA THR A 518 8.68 -32.52 -21.31
C THR A 518 7.43 -33.08 -21.99
N GLY A 519 6.34 -33.23 -21.24
CA GLY A 519 5.05 -33.68 -21.77
C GLY A 519 4.38 -32.65 -22.70
N PRO A 520 3.25 -33.02 -23.32
CA PRO A 520 2.48 -32.10 -24.16
C PRO A 520 1.99 -30.90 -23.33
N THR A 521 1.93 -29.73 -23.98
CA THR A 521 1.41 -28.49 -23.39
C THR A 521 0.06 -28.10 -23.98
N ARG A 522 -0.69 -27.27 -23.26
CA ARG A 522 -1.93 -26.64 -23.72
C ARG A 522 -1.84 -25.13 -23.48
N LYS A 523 -2.36 -24.35 -24.44
CA LYS A 523 -2.52 -22.89 -24.29
C LYS A 523 -3.72 -22.59 -23.41
N VAL A 524 -3.48 -21.98 -22.26
CA VAL A 524 -4.48 -21.54 -21.29
C VAL A 524 -4.10 -20.16 -20.74
N ARG A 525 -4.99 -19.49 -20.02
CA ARG A 525 -4.59 -18.30 -19.26
C ARG A 525 -3.77 -18.73 -18.05
N LEU A 526 -2.77 -17.94 -17.66
CA LEU A 526 -2.04 -18.19 -16.41
C LEU A 526 -3.01 -18.22 -15.21
N GLY A 527 -4.04 -17.38 -15.23
CA GLY A 527 -5.10 -17.31 -14.22
C GLY A 527 -5.95 -18.57 -14.08
N ASP A 528 -5.92 -19.48 -15.07
CA ASP A 528 -6.63 -20.78 -15.01
C ASP A 528 -5.89 -21.78 -14.10
N VAL A 529 -4.63 -21.50 -13.74
CA VAL A 529 -3.77 -22.40 -12.96
C VAL A 529 -3.26 -21.74 -11.68
N ALA A 530 -3.04 -20.41 -11.71
CA ALA A 530 -2.46 -19.66 -10.60
C ALA A 530 -3.33 -18.46 -10.17
N LEU A 531 -3.34 -18.23 -8.86
CA LEU A 531 -3.80 -16.98 -8.28
C LEU A 531 -2.62 -16.02 -8.14
N ALA A 532 -2.93 -14.73 -8.02
CA ALA A 532 -1.91 -13.71 -7.84
C ALA A 532 -2.45 -12.53 -7.04
N ARG A 533 -1.53 -11.73 -6.49
CA ARG A 533 -1.80 -10.46 -5.84
C ARG A 533 -0.71 -9.47 -6.22
N SER A 534 -1.08 -8.22 -6.49
CA SER A 534 -0.14 -7.14 -6.73
C SER A 534 -0.55 -5.85 -6.00
N GLY A 535 0.42 -4.96 -5.84
CA GLY A 535 0.26 -3.67 -5.16
C GLY A 535 1.53 -2.83 -5.30
N ASP A 536 1.47 -1.59 -4.86
CA ASP A 536 2.60 -0.66 -4.88
C ASP A 536 3.41 -0.71 -3.58
N LYS A 537 4.71 -0.43 -3.65
CA LYS A 537 5.47 -0.02 -2.48
C LYS A 537 6.35 1.17 -2.86
N GLY A 538 5.83 2.38 -2.59
CA GLY A 538 6.40 3.60 -3.11
C GLY A 538 6.29 3.64 -4.64
N SER A 539 7.42 3.75 -5.34
CA SER A 539 7.47 3.76 -6.81
C SER A 539 7.58 2.38 -7.46
N ASN A 540 7.51 1.31 -6.66
CA ASN A 540 7.74 -0.06 -7.12
C ASN A 540 6.44 -0.83 -7.22
N LEU A 541 6.41 -1.78 -8.15
CA LEU A 541 5.33 -2.76 -8.27
C LEU A 541 5.72 -4.06 -7.59
N ASN A 542 4.79 -4.59 -6.82
CA ASN A 542 4.88 -5.87 -6.18
C ASN A 542 3.95 -6.89 -6.84
N VAL A 543 4.39 -8.13 -7.03
CA VAL A 543 3.49 -9.21 -7.48
C VAL A 543 3.91 -10.57 -6.93
N GLY A 544 2.99 -11.22 -6.23
CA GLY A 544 3.10 -12.62 -5.85
C GLY A 544 2.15 -13.49 -6.67
N VAL A 545 2.65 -14.63 -7.16
CA VAL A 545 1.90 -15.64 -7.91
C VAL A 545 1.98 -16.96 -7.16
N PHE A 546 0.85 -17.60 -6.91
CA PHE A 546 0.80 -18.84 -6.13
C PHE A 546 -0.20 -19.86 -6.68
N VAL A 547 0.04 -21.11 -6.31
CA VAL A 547 -0.72 -22.28 -6.76
C VAL A 547 -1.10 -23.15 -5.56
N ARG A 548 -1.91 -24.19 -5.79
CA ARG A 548 -2.54 -24.96 -4.70
C ARG A 548 -1.86 -26.29 -4.43
N THR A 549 -1.10 -26.81 -5.38
CA THR A 549 -0.45 -28.13 -5.27
C THR A 549 1.06 -28.04 -5.40
N ALA A 550 1.77 -29.00 -4.79
CA ALA A 550 3.22 -29.10 -4.89
C ALA A 550 3.70 -29.33 -6.34
N ARG A 551 2.93 -30.02 -7.18
CA ARG A 551 3.30 -30.24 -8.58
C ARG A 551 3.18 -28.97 -9.41
N GLN A 552 2.08 -28.22 -9.24
CA GLN A 552 1.93 -26.89 -9.83
C GLN A 552 3.06 -25.97 -9.37
N TRP A 553 3.47 -26.07 -8.10
CA TRP A 553 4.56 -25.26 -7.55
C TRP A 553 5.87 -25.50 -8.30
N GLU A 554 6.25 -26.77 -8.50
CA GLU A 554 7.47 -27.12 -9.23
C GLU A 554 7.46 -26.60 -10.67
N TRP A 555 6.28 -26.58 -11.31
CA TRP A 555 6.12 -25.95 -12.63
C TRP A 555 6.23 -24.42 -12.56
N LEU A 556 5.49 -23.77 -11.67
CA LEU A 556 5.44 -22.32 -11.57
C LEU A 556 6.82 -21.74 -11.31
N ARG A 557 7.56 -22.28 -10.34
CA ARG A 557 8.89 -21.80 -9.98
C ARG A 557 9.91 -21.97 -11.12
N ALA A 558 9.76 -23.05 -11.91
CA ALA A 558 10.61 -23.33 -13.06
C ALA A 558 10.30 -22.42 -14.25
N TRP A 559 9.02 -22.18 -14.51
CA TRP A 559 8.55 -21.43 -15.67
C TRP A 559 8.64 -19.92 -15.48
N LEU A 560 8.27 -19.41 -14.30
CA LEU A 560 8.21 -17.98 -13.99
C LEU A 560 9.56 -17.50 -13.42
N SER A 561 10.55 -17.36 -14.29
CA SER A 561 11.86 -16.76 -14.01
C SER A 561 11.82 -15.22 -14.08
N ARG A 562 12.91 -14.55 -13.68
CA ARG A 562 13.10 -13.09 -13.86
C ARG A 562 13.05 -12.69 -15.33
N GLU A 563 13.71 -13.45 -16.20
CA GLU A 563 13.66 -13.23 -17.65
C GLU A 563 12.22 -13.37 -18.18
N ARG A 564 11.49 -14.38 -17.70
CA ARG A 564 10.09 -14.58 -18.08
C ARG A 564 9.22 -13.41 -17.61
N MET A 565 9.40 -12.96 -16.37
CA MET A 565 8.67 -11.79 -15.85
C MET A 565 8.94 -10.56 -16.70
N TRP A 566 10.20 -10.30 -17.08
CA TRP A 566 10.55 -9.21 -17.98
C TRP A 566 9.85 -9.30 -19.34
N GLN A 567 9.80 -10.49 -19.93
CA GLN A 567 9.06 -10.72 -21.18
C GLN A 567 7.55 -10.48 -21.02
N LEU A 568 6.98 -10.79 -19.85
CA LEU A 568 5.56 -10.63 -19.57
C LEU A 568 5.14 -9.18 -19.32
N LEU A 569 6.06 -8.30 -18.92
CA LEU A 569 5.85 -6.85 -18.92
C LEU A 569 5.51 -6.33 -20.33
N ALA A 570 6.13 -6.91 -21.37
CA ALA A 570 5.91 -6.55 -22.76
C ALA A 570 6.12 -5.04 -23.01
N ASP A 571 5.12 -4.33 -23.51
CA ASP A 571 5.20 -2.89 -23.82
C ASP A 571 5.39 -2.01 -22.58
N ASP A 572 5.15 -2.55 -21.38
CA ASP A 572 5.42 -1.87 -20.11
C ASP A 572 6.87 -2.03 -19.63
N ALA A 573 7.71 -2.81 -20.31
CA ALA A 573 9.11 -3.00 -19.92
C ALA A 573 9.97 -1.77 -20.31
N ASP A 574 10.69 -1.20 -19.34
CA ASP A 574 11.66 -0.13 -19.57
C ASP A 574 13.05 -0.57 -19.08
N PRO A 575 14.14 -0.36 -19.85
CA PRO A 575 15.50 -0.75 -19.44
C PRO A 575 16.00 -0.14 -18.12
N SER A 576 15.36 0.92 -17.62
CA SER A 576 15.65 1.51 -16.31
C SER A 576 15.11 0.69 -15.13
N TYR A 577 14.19 -0.25 -15.38
CA TYR A 577 13.60 -1.06 -14.33
C TYR A 577 14.50 -2.22 -13.92
N THR A 578 14.33 -2.67 -12.68
CA THR A 578 15.00 -3.87 -12.15
C THR A 578 13.97 -4.86 -11.64
N VAL A 579 14.20 -6.16 -11.87
CA VAL A 579 13.32 -7.24 -11.39
C VAL A 579 14.03 -8.05 -10.30
N GLU A 580 13.45 -8.04 -9.11
CA GLU A 580 13.79 -8.94 -8.00
C GLU A 580 12.85 -10.14 -8.00
N ARG A 581 13.34 -11.31 -7.57
CA ARG A 581 12.56 -12.54 -7.45
C ARG A 581 12.99 -13.37 -6.25
N VAL A 582 12.00 -13.86 -5.49
CA VAL A 582 12.18 -14.83 -4.40
C VAL A 582 11.08 -15.90 -4.43
N GLU A 583 11.27 -16.97 -3.65
CA GLU A 583 10.35 -18.11 -3.57
C GLU A 583 9.88 -18.35 -2.13
N PHE A 584 8.59 -18.65 -1.97
CA PHE A 584 7.99 -19.06 -0.70
C PHE A 584 7.49 -20.50 -0.80
N ARG A 585 8.41 -21.44 -0.54
CA ARG A 585 8.19 -22.88 -0.76
C ARG A 585 6.96 -23.43 -0.03
N HIS A 586 6.73 -23.00 1.20
CA HIS A 586 5.70 -23.57 2.08
C HIS A 586 4.28 -23.04 1.78
N ILE A 587 4.16 -22.03 0.92
CA ILE A 587 2.88 -21.50 0.43
C ILE A 587 2.78 -21.54 -1.10
N PHE A 588 3.71 -22.24 -1.76
CA PHE A 588 3.73 -22.45 -3.21
C PHE A 588 3.68 -21.16 -4.03
N ALA A 589 4.45 -20.15 -3.62
CA ALA A 589 4.44 -18.83 -4.25
C ALA A 589 5.80 -18.40 -4.81
N VAL A 590 5.78 -17.74 -5.96
CA VAL A 590 6.91 -16.94 -6.50
C VAL A 590 6.54 -15.48 -6.35
N HIS A 591 7.48 -14.67 -5.90
CA HIS A 591 7.26 -13.25 -5.65
C HIS A 591 8.27 -12.39 -6.37
N PHE A 592 7.82 -11.24 -6.86
CA PHE A 592 8.60 -10.29 -7.63
C PHE A 592 8.41 -8.86 -7.14
N VAL A 593 9.48 -8.08 -7.29
CA VAL A 593 9.43 -6.62 -7.24
C VAL A 593 9.95 -6.07 -8.55
N VAL A 594 9.17 -5.21 -9.21
CA VAL A 594 9.60 -4.44 -10.39
C VAL A 594 9.85 -3.01 -9.94
N TYR A 595 11.12 -2.64 -9.89
CA TYR A 595 11.55 -1.35 -9.36
C TYR A 595 11.33 -0.23 -10.36
N GLY A 596 10.71 0.86 -9.90
CA GLY A 596 10.58 2.12 -10.65
C GLY A 596 9.44 2.21 -11.67
N ILE A 597 8.67 1.13 -11.90
CA ILE A 597 7.58 1.11 -12.89
C ILE A 597 6.44 2.08 -12.59
N LEU A 598 6.28 2.51 -11.34
CA LEU A 598 5.29 3.51 -10.92
C LEU A 598 5.91 4.93 -10.82
N GLY A 599 7.14 5.11 -11.29
CA GLY A 599 7.83 6.41 -11.38
C GLY A 599 8.11 7.02 -10.00
N ARG A 600 7.21 7.90 -9.55
CA ARG A 600 7.27 8.62 -8.27
C ARG A 600 6.16 8.19 -7.30
N GLY A 601 5.65 6.96 -7.46
CA GLY A 601 4.62 6.40 -6.59
C GLY A 601 3.23 7.00 -6.82
N VAL A 602 2.27 6.55 -6.01
CA VAL A 602 0.83 6.75 -6.22
C VAL A 602 0.43 8.21 -6.44
N SER A 603 1.05 9.15 -5.72
CA SER A 603 0.66 10.56 -5.74
C SER A 603 0.99 11.30 -7.05
N SER A 604 1.83 10.71 -7.90
CA SER A 604 2.34 11.37 -9.12
C SER A 604 2.63 10.43 -10.29
N SER A 605 2.23 9.16 -10.17
CA SER A 605 2.35 8.17 -11.25
C SER A 605 1.50 8.55 -12.45
N THR A 606 2.07 8.38 -13.64
CA THR A 606 1.41 8.66 -14.92
C THR A 606 0.68 7.44 -15.49
N LYS A 607 0.87 6.26 -14.88
CA LYS A 607 0.12 5.05 -15.21
C LYS A 607 -1.36 5.21 -14.85
N LEU A 608 -2.22 4.42 -15.48
CA LEU A 608 -3.65 4.39 -15.16
C LEU A 608 -3.89 3.67 -13.82
N ASP A 609 -3.21 2.54 -13.63
CA ASP A 609 -3.15 1.82 -12.36
C ASP A 609 -1.99 2.35 -11.53
N THR A 610 -2.24 3.38 -10.73
CA THR A 610 -1.20 4.03 -9.92
C THR A 610 -0.81 3.22 -8.68
N PHE A 611 -1.66 2.26 -8.26
CA PHE A 611 -1.42 1.36 -7.12
C PHE A 611 -0.86 -0.01 -7.56
N GLY A 612 -0.71 -0.27 -8.85
CA GLY A 612 -0.27 -1.58 -9.36
C GLY A 612 -1.22 -2.75 -9.01
N LYS A 613 -2.47 -2.48 -8.60
CA LYS A 613 -3.41 -3.49 -8.10
C LYS A 613 -3.97 -4.39 -9.21
N ALA A 614 -4.04 -3.89 -10.44
CA ALA A 614 -4.54 -4.61 -11.60
C ALA A 614 -3.45 -5.44 -12.29
N PHE A 615 -2.17 -5.22 -11.96
CA PHE A 615 -1.06 -5.90 -12.62
C PHE A 615 -1.13 -7.43 -12.49
N ALA A 616 -1.53 -7.95 -11.33
CA ALA A 616 -1.74 -9.38 -11.12
C ALA A 616 -2.75 -9.96 -12.12
N ASP A 617 -3.83 -9.25 -12.42
CA ASP A 617 -4.83 -9.72 -13.39
C ASP A 617 -4.35 -9.56 -14.84
N TYR A 618 -3.58 -8.52 -15.14
CA TYR A 618 -2.87 -8.42 -16.42
C TYR A 618 -1.94 -9.63 -16.65
N LEU A 619 -1.18 -10.01 -15.62
CA LEU A 619 -0.31 -11.18 -15.67
C LEU A 619 -1.12 -12.48 -15.81
N ARG A 620 -2.22 -12.63 -15.07
CA ARG A 620 -3.10 -13.79 -15.12
C ARG A 620 -3.82 -13.94 -16.46
N ASP A 621 -4.12 -12.86 -17.18
CA ASP A 621 -4.78 -12.92 -18.50
C ASP A 621 -3.84 -13.35 -19.63
N LYS A 622 -2.52 -13.43 -19.39
CA LYS A 622 -1.55 -13.91 -20.39
C LYS A 622 -1.84 -15.36 -20.77
N ILE A 623 -1.89 -15.62 -22.08
CA ILE A 623 -1.97 -16.98 -22.63
C ILE A 623 -0.58 -17.61 -22.60
N VAL A 624 -0.45 -18.74 -21.89
CA VAL A 624 0.80 -19.44 -21.65
C VAL A 624 0.66 -20.93 -21.99
N GLU A 625 1.78 -21.58 -22.30
CA GLU A 625 1.81 -23.02 -22.53
C GLU A 625 2.07 -23.75 -21.21
N VAL A 626 1.06 -24.50 -20.75
CA VAL A 626 1.13 -25.26 -19.50
C VAL A 626 1.14 -26.76 -19.82
N PRO A 627 2.04 -27.56 -19.22
CA PRO A 627 2.00 -29.01 -19.36
C PRO A 627 0.64 -29.57 -18.96
N VAL A 628 0.08 -30.48 -19.77
CA VAL A 628 -1.27 -31.05 -19.54
C VAL A 628 -1.35 -31.70 -18.15
N GLU A 629 -0.30 -32.35 -17.71
CA GLU A 629 -0.20 -32.98 -16.39
C GLU A 629 -0.30 -32.02 -15.20
N ILE A 630 -0.09 -30.71 -15.40
CA ILE A 630 -0.28 -29.67 -14.36
C ILE A 630 -1.75 -29.21 -14.32
N LEU A 631 -2.43 -29.29 -15.46
CA LEU A 631 -3.83 -28.88 -15.61
C LEU A 631 -4.79 -29.94 -15.07
N ASP A 632 -4.45 -31.21 -15.25
CA ASP A 632 -5.28 -32.32 -14.75
C ASP A 632 -5.30 -32.37 -13.21
N ASP A 633 -4.18 -32.01 -12.56
CA ASP A 633 -4.12 -31.82 -11.10
C ASP A 633 -4.98 -30.63 -10.63
N ALA A 634 -5.19 -29.60 -11.47
CA ALA A 634 -6.04 -28.46 -11.15
C ALA A 634 -7.53 -28.85 -11.10
N ALA A 635 -7.96 -29.80 -11.94
CA ALA A 635 -9.34 -30.30 -11.95
C ALA A 635 -9.70 -31.19 -10.76
N VAL A 636 -8.69 -31.71 -10.04
CA VAL A 636 -8.86 -32.56 -8.84
C VAL A 636 -8.83 -31.73 -7.54
N ALA A 637 -8.35 -30.48 -7.60
CA ALA A 637 -8.18 -29.60 -6.44
C ALA A 637 -9.34 -28.58 -6.22
N VAL A 638 -10.34 -28.59 -7.13
CA VAL A 638 -11.62 -27.88 -7.01
C VAL A 638 -12.66 -28.87 -6.48
#